data_AF-A0A973N6T4-F1
#
_entry.id   AF-A0A973N6T4-F1
#
_cell.length_a   1.000
_cell.length_b   1.000
_cell.length_c   1.000
_cell.angle_alpha   90.00
_cell.angle_beta   90.00
_cell.angle_gamma   90.00
#
_symmetry.space_group_name_H-M   'P 1'
#
loop_
_entity.id
_entity.type
_entity.pdbx_description
1 polymer ?
#
loop_
_entity_poly.entity_id
_entity_poly.type
_entity_poly.pdbx_seq_one_letter_code
_entity_poly.pdbx_strand_id
1 'polypeptide(L)'
;MSYFTFAHERRRLRACARILAALLGLASVASSEPLRRSGYAIGTETCGSGDLAFPRLRIDMEAGFCAGLVVSEEDGLRFPRALVQLPDRDLFVVADMGGWGHADGRLLLLDPRAPRGGRFGELLTGIEYPFGLAIGPDRKLYASTAETIFRFDPLADDPRRTVETIIRHMPGRRIMLPDGTRLDESAHPLKPFVFDRNGRLFVNVGSHSDDCVTPAPITRPCAAAEGASAMASIWLFAPPLSGVFPALKPGDPDPPHIVYARGLRNSMALALHPRFPDAGYAFLQGENSRDLPDIFKPNEEINAIEQGRHYGWPYCYDLSTPSPEFRNVLQDGVYKSLCTANPLYKRPLSLLPPHSAPLAMLYYHGSKFPELEGKLLVGLHGYRPTGGRLLVYDVDDHGFPRPSPPPVHYHVSCAAEPTRSLRTDAGEVAAAPFDELIAGWHRVNGARPQGAPVGMTVAEDGAIWLVEDKNQTVIRIDRAVGEAPAPLPCDTRSQAVIDQLAAFVAGDAQNSVRLTTLRKGLVEKHCVGCHSDFGLKEGQSELEKDKAVLRFMLSQDGWIYPGDPASGKLRARLRGLGAEKRMPPGGESLSKTEPGYARLLDTMDLLVAKMVPGTRMRIKPGPPQRKFFGKTSGECGEIPAAKVVVVTQRSAVDKPGFGRFFRPADPYLNGECTDGDGYYIRQEFLVPVQ
;
A
#
# COMPACT_ATOMS: atom_id res chain seq x y z
N MET A 1 -68.62 -27.76 -27.68
CA MET A 1 -68.90 -26.84 -28.80
C MET A 1 -67.56 -26.30 -29.29
N SER A 2 -67.12 -26.27 -30.55
CA SER A 2 -67.62 -26.76 -31.85
C SER A 2 -66.50 -26.51 -32.88
N TYR A 3 -66.26 -27.25 -33.98
CA TYR A 3 -66.69 -28.58 -34.47
C TYR A 3 -65.83 -28.92 -35.73
N PHE A 4 -65.60 -30.21 -36.07
CA PHE A 4 -65.11 -30.69 -37.39
C PHE A 4 -63.67 -30.30 -37.85
N THR A 5 -62.95 -31.00 -38.76
CA THR A 5 -62.64 -32.45 -39.02
C THR A 5 -61.55 -32.54 -40.13
N PHE A 6 -60.81 -33.67 -40.18
CA PHE A 6 -60.26 -34.40 -41.37
C PHE A 6 -59.78 -33.60 -42.62
N ALA A 7 -58.51 -33.67 -43.05
CA ALA A 7 -57.71 -34.80 -43.57
C ALA A 7 -57.88 -35.12 -45.08
N HIS A 8 -56.80 -34.91 -45.86
CA HIS A 8 -56.23 -35.82 -46.88
C HIS A 8 -54.91 -35.18 -47.37
N GLU A 9 -53.72 -35.78 -47.26
CA GLU A 9 -53.14 -36.95 -47.95
C GLU A 9 -52.56 -36.68 -49.37
N ARG A 10 -51.30 -37.12 -49.56
CA ARG A 10 -50.60 -37.51 -50.81
C ARG A 10 -49.74 -36.52 -51.63
N ARG A 11 -48.45 -36.95 -51.70
CA ARG A 11 -47.58 -37.16 -52.89
C ARG A 11 -46.65 -36.04 -53.38
N ARG A 12 -45.35 -36.17 -53.04
CA ARG A 12 -44.16 -36.44 -53.92
C ARG A 12 -42.87 -36.01 -53.18
N LEU A 13 -41.97 -36.91 -52.79
CA LEU A 13 -40.91 -37.64 -53.54
C LEU A 13 -39.55 -36.90 -53.60
N ARG A 14 -38.51 -37.51 -52.97
CA ARG A 14 -37.05 -37.22 -53.05
C ARG A 14 -36.62 -35.89 -52.40
N ALA A 15 -35.66 -35.80 -51.48
CA ALA A 15 -34.41 -36.55 -51.33
C ALA A 15 -33.81 -36.44 -49.90
N CYS A 16 -32.66 -37.11 -49.69
CA CYS A 16 -31.71 -36.93 -48.57
C CYS A 16 -32.21 -37.23 -47.14
N ALA A 17 -32.03 -38.49 -46.72
CA ALA A 17 -31.84 -38.81 -45.32
C ALA A 17 -30.39 -38.48 -44.88
N ARG A 18 -30.22 -37.88 -43.68
CA ARG A 18 -29.30 -38.32 -42.62
C ARG A 18 -29.16 -37.28 -41.48
N ILE A 19 -28.94 -37.80 -40.28
CA ILE A 19 -28.57 -37.10 -39.02
C ILE A 19 -29.74 -36.35 -38.34
N LEU A 20 -30.52 -37.12 -37.58
CA LEU A 20 -31.20 -36.63 -36.38
C LEU A 20 -30.49 -37.27 -35.18
N ALA A 21 -29.56 -36.54 -34.56
CA ALA A 21 -28.85 -36.99 -33.36
C ALA A 21 -28.45 -35.78 -32.49
N ALA A 22 -28.79 -35.86 -31.21
CA ALA A 22 -28.31 -35.00 -30.11
C ALA A 22 -28.41 -33.46 -30.30
N LEU A 23 -29.61 -32.92 -30.04
CA LEU A 23 -29.78 -31.57 -29.48
C LEU A 23 -30.35 -31.66 -28.06
N LEU A 24 -29.61 -32.34 -27.18
CA LEU A 24 -29.71 -32.06 -25.75
C LEU A 24 -29.02 -30.71 -25.54
N GLY A 25 -29.82 -29.69 -25.20
CA GLY A 25 -29.32 -28.34 -25.02
C GLY A 25 -28.31 -28.25 -23.88
N LEU A 26 -27.03 -28.20 -24.24
CA LEU A 26 -26.01 -27.59 -23.40
C LEU A 26 -26.34 -26.10 -23.27
N ALA A 27 -27.18 -25.78 -22.29
CA ALA A 27 -27.24 -24.42 -21.77
C ALA A 27 -25.86 -24.13 -21.17
N SER A 28 -24.99 -23.50 -21.98
CA SER A 28 -23.75 -22.93 -21.50
C SER A 28 -24.13 -21.94 -20.40
N VAL A 29 -23.84 -22.28 -19.15
CA VAL A 29 -23.85 -21.32 -18.06
C VAL A 29 -22.81 -20.27 -18.44
N ALA A 30 -23.28 -19.17 -19.01
CA ALA A 30 -22.46 -18.00 -19.27
C ALA A 30 -22.07 -17.48 -17.89
N SER A 31 -20.86 -17.86 -17.46
CA SER A 31 -20.27 -17.35 -16.22
C SER A 31 -20.07 -15.84 -16.41
N SER A 32 -21.04 -15.05 -15.98
CA SER A 32 -20.92 -13.59 -15.93
C SER A 32 -19.65 -13.25 -15.17
N GLU A 33 -18.80 -12.39 -15.76
CA GLU A 33 -17.63 -11.91 -15.04
C GLU A 33 -18.08 -11.24 -13.72
N PRO A 34 -17.39 -11.49 -12.60
CA PRO A 34 -17.77 -10.92 -11.32
C PRO A 34 -17.67 -9.39 -11.41
N LEU A 35 -18.73 -8.69 -11.02
CA LEU A 35 -18.77 -7.22 -10.98
C LEU A 35 -17.56 -6.70 -10.21
N ARG A 36 -16.81 -5.75 -10.77
CA ARG A 36 -15.67 -5.13 -10.09
C ARG A 36 -15.92 -3.66 -9.76
N ARG A 37 -15.26 -3.21 -8.70
CA ARG A 37 -15.30 -1.83 -8.17
C ARG A 37 -13.97 -1.53 -7.52
N SER A 38 -13.24 -0.49 -7.93
CA SER A 38 -11.93 -0.20 -7.32
C SER A 38 -10.99 -1.41 -7.35
N GLY A 39 -11.06 -2.22 -8.40
CA GLY A 39 -10.35 -3.50 -8.54
C GLY A 39 -10.85 -4.68 -7.68
N TYR A 40 -11.74 -4.46 -6.71
CA TYR A 40 -12.34 -5.54 -5.91
C TYR A 40 -13.42 -6.27 -6.69
N ALA A 41 -13.41 -7.61 -6.67
CA ALA A 41 -14.50 -8.43 -7.18
C ALA A 41 -15.61 -8.53 -6.13
N ILE A 42 -16.82 -8.17 -6.53
CA ILE A 42 -17.99 -7.98 -5.66
C ILE A 42 -18.99 -9.11 -5.89
N GLY A 43 -19.29 -9.83 -4.82
CA GLY A 43 -20.33 -10.87 -4.80
C GLY A 43 -21.71 -10.35 -4.40
N THR A 44 -22.62 -11.27 -4.15
CA THR A 44 -23.96 -11.00 -3.57
C THR A 44 -23.96 -10.92 -2.05
N GLU A 45 -22.88 -11.34 -1.38
CA GLU A 45 -22.73 -11.21 0.07
C GLU A 45 -22.59 -9.76 0.51
N THR A 46 -23.12 -9.45 1.69
CA THR A 46 -23.00 -8.14 2.34
C THR A 46 -22.32 -8.25 3.70
N CYS A 47 -21.66 -7.18 4.13
CA CYS A 47 -21.14 -6.97 5.46
C CYS A 47 -21.91 -5.84 6.15
N GLY A 48 -22.26 -6.01 7.42
CA GLY A 48 -23.16 -5.12 8.15
C GLY A 48 -24.63 -5.51 8.02
N SER A 49 -25.53 -4.63 8.49
CA SER A 49 -26.97 -4.91 8.60
C SER A 49 -27.83 -3.68 8.31
N GLY A 50 -29.07 -3.91 7.84
CA GLY A 50 -30.00 -2.84 7.47
C GLY A 50 -29.44 -1.94 6.36
N ASP A 51 -29.70 -0.64 6.46
CA ASP A 51 -29.25 0.36 5.47
C ASP A 51 -27.72 0.57 5.46
N LEU A 52 -27.00 -0.05 6.40
CA LEU A 52 -25.53 -0.04 6.48
C LEU A 52 -24.92 -1.42 6.16
N ALA A 53 -25.67 -2.26 5.43
CA ALA A 53 -25.17 -3.47 4.79
C ALA A 53 -24.55 -3.13 3.42
N PHE A 54 -23.23 -3.29 3.29
CA PHE A 54 -22.47 -2.99 2.07
C PHE A 54 -21.92 -4.26 1.43
N PRO A 55 -21.66 -4.30 0.11
CA PRO A 55 -21.13 -5.50 -0.55
C PRO A 55 -19.83 -5.96 0.10
N ARG A 56 -19.77 -7.25 0.47
CA ARG A 56 -18.66 -7.82 1.25
C ARG A 56 -17.40 -7.92 0.39
N LEU A 57 -16.31 -7.37 0.90
CA LEU A 57 -14.99 -7.51 0.32
C LEU A 57 -14.38 -8.87 0.67
N ARG A 58 -13.72 -9.49 -0.32
CA ARG A 58 -12.95 -10.73 -0.15
C ARG A 58 -11.53 -10.44 0.34
N ILE A 59 -11.41 -9.76 1.48
CA ILE A 59 -10.14 -9.53 2.17
C ILE A 59 -9.99 -10.52 3.34
N ASP A 60 -8.74 -10.85 3.70
CA ASP A 60 -8.48 -11.83 4.76
C ASP A 60 -8.59 -11.10 6.12
N MET A 61 -9.43 -11.63 7.02
CA MET A 61 -9.78 -10.96 8.29
C MET A 61 -9.89 -11.96 9.42
N GLU A 62 -9.77 -11.47 10.65
CA GLU A 62 -10.06 -12.23 11.86
C GLU A 62 -11.52 -12.77 11.86
N ALA A 63 -11.73 -13.92 12.50
CA ALA A 63 -13.04 -14.53 12.60
C ALA A 63 -14.03 -13.62 13.37
N GLY A 64 -15.29 -13.59 12.93
CA GLY A 64 -16.31 -12.68 13.49
C GLY A 64 -16.33 -11.26 12.90
N PHE A 65 -15.43 -10.95 11.97
CA PHE A 65 -15.38 -9.66 11.26
C PHE A 65 -15.63 -9.80 9.74
N CYS A 66 -16.09 -8.72 9.13
CA CYS A 66 -16.10 -8.55 7.68
C CYS A 66 -15.81 -7.10 7.31
N ALA A 67 -15.49 -6.87 6.04
CA ALA A 67 -15.36 -5.55 5.45
C ALA A 67 -16.41 -5.38 4.34
N GLY A 68 -17.11 -4.24 4.36
CA GLY A 68 -18.08 -3.83 3.35
C GLY A 68 -17.58 -2.63 2.55
N LEU A 69 -17.72 -2.69 1.23
CA LEU A 69 -17.36 -1.60 0.33
C LEU A 69 -18.45 -0.52 0.31
N VAL A 70 -18.25 0.55 1.06
CA VAL A 70 -19.21 1.65 1.18
C VAL A 70 -19.18 2.51 -0.10
N VAL A 71 -17.97 2.85 -0.52
CA VAL A 71 -17.65 3.82 -1.57
C VAL A 71 -16.54 3.26 -2.44
N SER A 72 -16.60 3.56 -3.74
CA SER A 72 -15.62 3.17 -4.77
C SER A 72 -15.25 4.34 -5.67
N GLU A 73 -14.34 4.12 -6.63
CA GLU A 73 -13.99 5.10 -7.68
C GLU A 73 -15.21 5.66 -8.43
N GLU A 74 -16.27 4.86 -8.61
CA GLU A 74 -17.54 5.26 -9.23
C GLU A 74 -18.26 6.39 -8.48
N ASP A 75 -18.05 6.53 -7.18
CA ASP A 75 -18.61 7.59 -6.35
C ASP A 75 -17.77 8.89 -6.43
N GLY A 76 -16.67 8.90 -7.19
CA GLY A 76 -15.89 10.09 -7.50
C GLY A 76 -14.74 10.39 -6.54
N LEU A 77 -14.34 9.46 -5.66
CA LEU A 77 -13.09 9.55 -4.88
C LEU A 77 -11.86 9.50 -5.78
N ARG A 78 -10.81 10.23 -5.42
CA ARG A 78 -9.55 10.27 -6.19
C ARG A 78 -8.33 9.85 -5.40
N PHE A 79 -8.16 10.38 -4.20
CA PHE A 79 -7.03 10.11 -3.32
C PHE A 79 -7.40 10.37 -1.84
N PRO A 80 -8.38 9.63 -1.28
CA PRO A 80 -8.85 9.83 0.09
C PRO A 80 -7.76 9.57 1.13
N ARG A 81 -7.67 10.42 2.15
CA ARG A 81 -6.60 10.38 3.15
C ARG A 81 -7.10 10.21 4.58
N ALA A 82 -8.19 10.87 4.95
CA ALA A 82 -8.82 10.70 6.27
C ALA A 82 -10.34 10.78 6.18
N LEU A 83 -11.01 10.27 7.21
CA LEU A 83 -12.44 10.40 7.40
C LEU A 83 -12.78 10.54 8.89
N VAL A 84 -13.86 11.27 9.20
CA VAL A 84 -14.40 11.40 10.56
C VAL A 84 -15.92 11.51 10.50
N GLN A 85 -16.63 10.92 11.46
CA GLN A 85 -18.08 11.08 11.58
C GLN A 85 -18.41 12.46 12.16
N LEU A 86 -19.50 13.07 11.69
CA LEU A 86 -20.07 14.28 12.29
C LEU A 86 -20.86 13.89 13.54
N PRO A 87 -20.72 14.60 14.68
CA PRO A 87 -21.39 14.21 15.93
C PRO A 87 -22.92 14.21 15.81
N ASP A 88 -23.56 13.21 16.40
CA ASP A 88 -25.01 13.00 16.42
C ASP A 88 -25.63 12.88 15.00
N ARG A 89 -24.84 12.41 14.02
CA ARG A 89 -25.21 12.30 12.60
C ARG A 89 -24.56 11.09 11.96
N ASP A 90 -25.31 10.33 11.17
CA ASP A 90 -24.78 9.26 10.31
C ASP A 90 -24.12 9.82 9.02
N LEU A 91 -23.39 10.93 9.12
CA LEU A 91 -22.70 11.58 8.02
C LEU A 91 -21.21 11.66 8.35
N PHE A 92 -20.37 11.49 7.34
CA PHE A 92 -18.91 11.56 7.50
C PHE A 92 -18.35 12.68 6.63
N VAL A 93 -17.22 13.28 7.05
CA VAL A 93 -16.43 14.11 6.14
C VAL A 93 -15.15 13.39 5.78
N VAL A 94 -14.86 13.33 4.48
CA VAL A 94 -13.69 12.70 3.89
C VAL A 94 -12.76 13.78 3.34
N ALA A 95 -11.48 13.72 3.72
CA ALA A 95 -10.42 14.50 3.10
C ALA A 95 -9.95 13.73 1.86
N ASP A 96 -10.35 14.20 0.68
CA ASP A 96 -9.86 13.68 -0.60
C ASP A 96 -8.76 14.60 -1.11
N MET A 97 -7.51 14.11 -1.12
CA MET A 97 -6.38 14.92 -1.54
C MET A 97 -6.37 15.19 -3.05
N GLY A 98 -7.12 14.43 -3.85
CA GLY A 98 -7.23 14.58 -5.30
C GLY A 98 -5.99 14.10 -6.08
N GLY A 99 -4.79 14.41 -5.56
CA GLY A 99 -3.50 14.08 -6.13
C GLY A 99 -2.36 14.80 -5.39
N TRP A 100 -1.19 14.89 -6.02
CA TRP A 100 -0.08 15.72 -5.53
C TRP A 100 -0.02 17.08 -6.23
N GLY A 101 -1.10 17.55 -6.87
CA GLY A 101 -1.24 18.93 -7.31
C GLY A 101 -1.69 19.85 -6.17
N HIS A 102 -1.23 21.09 -6.19
CA HIS A 102 -1.39 22.08 -5.12
C HIS A 102 -2.86 22.44 -4.80
N ALA A 103 -3.77 22.29 -5.76
CA ALA A 103 -5.18 22.68 -5.61
C ALA A 103 -6.16 21.53 -5.93
N ASP A 104 -5.67 20.29 -5.98
CA ASP A 104 -6.49 19.13 -6.35
C ASP A 104 -7.42 18.68 -5.21
N GLY A 105 -7.12 19.10 -3.97
CA GLY A 105 -7.77 18.59 -2.76
C GLY A 105 -9.14 19.17 -2.48
N ARG A 106 -9.95 18.34 -1.81
CA ARG A 106 -11.37 18.53 -1.54
C ARG A 106 -11.73 17.99 -0.15
N LEU A 107 -12.73 18.59 0.47
CA LEU A 107 -13.47 17.98 1.58
C LEU A 107 -14.87 17.59 1.08
N LEU A 108 -15.27 16.36 1.34
CA LEU A 108 -16.51 15.77 0.82
C LEU A 108 -17.39 15.29 1.98
N LEU A 109 -18.68 15.59 1.93
CA LEU A 109 -19.70 15.07 2.86
C LEU A 109 -20.22 13.74 2.33
N LEU A 110 -19.95 12.64 3.04
CA LEU A 110 -20.41 11.29 2.74
C LEU A 110 -21.73 11.00 3.46
N ASP A 111 -22.77 10.70 2.67
CA ASP A 111 -23.97 10.01 3.14
C ASP A 111 -23.86 8.49 2.84
N PRO A 112 -23.70 7.64 3.86
CA PRO A 112 -23.60 6.19 3.70
C PRO A 112 -24.95 5.51 3.39
N ARG A 113 -26.09 6.21 3.49
CA ARG A 113 -27.42 5.71 3.08
C ARG A 113 -27.87 6.20 1.71
N ALA A 114 -27.30 7.29 1.20
CA ALA A 114 -27.56 7.77 -0.15
C ALA A 114 -27.26 6.70 -1.23
N PRO A 115 -27.94 6.73 -2.39
CA PRO A 115 -27.64 5.81 -3.48
C PRO A 115 -26.18 5.90 -3.95
N ARG A 116 -25.61 4.75 -4.29
CA ARG A 116 -24.31 4.61 -4.97
C ARG A 116 -24.21 5.53 -6.18
N GLY A 117 -23.06 6.18 -6.36
CA GLY A 117 -22.83 7.22 -7.37
C GLY A 117 -23.36 8.60 -7.00
N GLY A 118 -24.14 8.72 -5.92
CA GLY A 118 -24.66 9.97 -5.36
C GLY A 118 -24.34 10.14 -3.86
N ARG A 119 -23.31 9.44 -3.36
CA ARG A 119 -22.97 9.39 -1.93
C ARG A 119 -22.28 10.63 -1.37
N PHE A 120 -21.71 11.49 -2.24
CA PHE A 120 -20.97 12.67 -1.80
C PHE A 120 -21.64 13.98 -2.18
N GLY A 121 -21.73 14.88 -1.20
CA GLY A 121 -21.78 16.32 -1.41
C GLY A 121 -20.37 16.93 -1.38
N GLU A 122 -20.13 17.94 -2.20
CA GLU A 122 -18.87 18.71 -2.16
C GLU A 122 -18.97 19.83 -1.12
N LEU A 123 -18.07 19.84 -0.12
CA LEU A 123 -18.05 20.89 0.91
C LEU A 123 -17.07 22.00 0.55
N LEU A 124 -15.81 21.64 0.29
CA LEU A 124 -14.73 22.55 -0.04
C LEU A 124 -13.83 21.96 -1.12
N THR A 125 -13.25 22.81 -1.95
CA THR A 125 -12.35 22.48 -3.07
C THR A 125 -11.27 23.54 -3.27
N GLY A 126 -10.19 23.16 -3.96
CA GLY A 126 -8.99 23.98 -4.07
C GLY A 126 -8.14 23.92 -2.80
N ILE A 127 -8.25 22.85 -2.02
CA ILE A 127 -7.58 22.68 -0.73
C ILE A 127 -6.22 22.04 -0.96
N GLU A 128 -5.16 22.63 -0.41
CA GLU A 128 -3.80 22.11 -0.56
C GLU A 128 -3.54 20.93 0.39
N TYR A 129 -3.27 19.77 -0.19
CA TYR A 129 -2.90 18.53 0.49
C TYR A 129 -3.69 18.20 1.78
N PRO A 130 -5.05 18.17 1.74
CA PRO A 130 -5.85 17.90 2.93
C PRO A 130 -5.54 16.50 3.49
N PHE A 131 -5.26 16.43 4.80
CA PHE A 131 -4.97 15.19 5.50
C PHE A 131 -5.60 15.13 6.89
N GLY A 132 -5.23 16.02 7.80
CA GLY A 132 -5.74 16.00 9.17
C GLY A 132 -7.22 16.34 9.20
N LEU A 133 -8.02 15.49 9.83
CA LEU A 133 -9.43 15.72 10.15
C LEU A 133 -9.71 15.28 11.58
N ALA A 134 -10.39 16.12 12.35
CA ALA A 134 -10.89 15.75 13.68
C ALA A 134 -12.12 16.60 14.06
N ILE A 135 -12.94 16.08 14.96
CA ILE A 135 -13.92 16.91 15.68
C ILE A 135 -13.19 17.59 16.84
N GLY A 136 -13.29 18.92 16.92
CA GLY A 136 -12.66 19.71 17.98
C GLY A 136 -13.44 19.73 19.30
N PRO A 137 -12.87 20.31 20.37
CA PRO A 137 -13.53 20.46 21.67
C PRO A 137 -14.83 21.28 21.62
N ASP A 138 -15.01 22.11 20.60
CA ASP A 138 -16.22 22.90 20.31
C ASP A 138 -17.27 22.15 19.47
N ARG A 139 -17.07 20.84 19.23
CA ARG A 139 -17.85 19.96 18.34
C ARG A 139 -17.85 20.37 16.86
N LYS A 140 -17.03 21.33 16.42
CA LYS A 140 -16.86 21.67 15.00
C LYS A 140 -15.88 20.73 14.32
N LEU A 141 -15.96 20.63 13.00
CA LEU A 141 -14.99 19.91 12.19
C LEU A 141 -13.75 20.77 11.94
N TYR A 142 -12.58 20.25 12.32
CA TYR A 142 -11.26 20.81 12.01
C TYR A 142 -10.62 20.03 10.85
N ALA A 143 -9.95 20.76 9.97
CA ALA A 143 -9.22 20.22 8.83
C ALA A 143 -7.84 20.89 8.65
N SER A 144 -6.87 20.14 8.13
CA SER A 144 -5.55 20.67 7.77
C SER A 144 -5.41 20.93 6.26
N THR A 145 -4.57 21.89 5.91
CA THR A 145 -3.80 21.88 4.66
C THR A 145 -2.37 21.44 4.97
N ALA A 146 -1.40 21.69 4.08
CA ALA A 146 0.02 21.57 4.42
C ALA A 146 0.56 22.70 5.33
N GLU A 147 -0.08 23.87 5.33
CA GLU A 147 0.41 25.08 6.03
C GLU A 147 -0.56 25.62 7.08
N THR A 148 -1.82 25.18 7.06
CA THR A 148 -2.90 25.71 7.91
C THR A 148 -3.69 24.62 8.60
N ILE A 149 -4.32 24.98 9.72
CA ILE A 149 -5.45 24.25 10.29
C ILE A 149 -6.60 25.25 10.42
N PHE A 150 -7.78 24.83 9.97
CA PHE A 150 -9.00 25.62 10.01
C PHE A 150 -10.15 24.76 10.52
N ARG A 151 -11.25 25.39 10.93
CA ARG A 151 -12.52 24.70 11.22
C ARG A 151 -13.65 25.32 10.43
N PHE A 152 -14.73 24.60 10.23
CA PHE A 152 -15.91 25.09 9.51
C PHE A 152 -17.16 24.29 9.93
N ASP A 153 -18.33 24.78 9.50
CA ASP A 153 -19.59 24.05 9.63
C ASP A 153 -19.88 23.31 8.31
N PRO A 154 -19.81 21.96 8.28
CA PRO A 154 -20.07 21.16 7.09
C PRO A 154 -21.58 21.02 6.77
N LEU A 155 -22.48 21.50 7.63
CA LEU A 155 -23.94 21.41 7.43
C LEU A 155 -24.59 22.77 7.12
N ALA A 156 -23.81 23.85 7.03
CA ALA A 156 -24.29 25.16 6.59
C ALA A 156 -24.62 25.18 5.08
N ASP A 157 -25.55 26.05 4.67
CA ASP A 157 -25.95 26.23 3.26
C ASP A 157 -24.77 26.58 2.33
N ASP A 158 -23.75 27.27 2.85
CA ASP A 158 -22.48 27.56 2.19
C ASP A 158 -21.34 27.28 3.19
N PRO A 159 -20.80 26.04 3.24
CA PRO A 159 -19.74 25.67 4.18
C PRO A 159 -18.50 26.57 4.04
N ARG A 160 -18.21 27.07 2.83
CA ARG A 160 -17.05 27.92 2.54
C ARG A 160 -17.12 29.27 3.24
N ARG A 161 -18.32 29.81 3.51
CA ARG A 161 -18.51 31.04 4.31
C ARG A 161 -18.27 30.86 5.80
N THR A 162 -18.22 29.62 6.29
CA THR A 162 -18.06 29.30 7.72
C THR A 162 -16.61 28.95 8.10
N VAL A 163 -15.68 29.02 7.14
CA VAL A 163 -14.26 28.68 7.35
C VAL A 163 -13.59 29.70 8.27
N GLU A 164 -13.14 29.21 9.43
CA GLU A 164 -12.42 29.91 10.47
C GLU A 164 -10.98 29.36 10.54
N THR A 165 -9.98 30.12 10.07
CA THR A 165 -8.56 29.74 10.18
C THR A 165 -8.11 29.79 11.64
N ILE A 166 -7.42 28.75 12.10
CA ILE A 166 -6.98 28.57 13.49
C ILE A 166 -5.46 28.67 13.61
N ILE A 167 -4.73 28.02 12.69
CA ILE A 167 -3.27 28.07 12.55
C ILE A 167 -2.94 28.26 11.07
N ARG A 168 -1.84 28.96 10.78
CA ARG A 168 -1.29 29.17 9.43
C ARG A 168 0.24 29.23 9.48
N HIS A 169 0.87 29.36 8.31
CA HIS A 169 2.33 29.45 8.13
C HIS A 169 3.14 28.28 8.73
N MET A 170 2.55 27.10 8.88
CA MET A 170 3.32 25.88 9.17
C MET A 170 4.17 25.48 7.94
N PRO A 171 5.29 24.75 8.12
CA PRO A 171 6.16 24.36 7.00
C PRO A 171 5.42 23.47 5.97
N GLY A 172 5.10 24.04 4.80
CA GLY A 172 4.36 23.37 3.72
C GLY A 172 5.22 22.49 2.81
N ARG A 173 4.79 22.37 1.55
CA ARG A 173 5.60 21.68 0.51
C ARG A 173 6.74 22.56 0.00
N ARG A 174 6.56 23.88 -0.02
CA ARG A 174 7.59 24.84 -0.42
C ARG A 174 8.12 25.55 0.81
N ILE A 175 9.41 25.41 1.09
CA ILE A 175 10.01 25.89 2.35
C ILE A 175 11.39 26.50 2.12
N MET A 176 11.76 27.39 3.04
CA MET A 176 13.13 27.84 3.23
C MET A 176 13.67 27.19 4.49
N LEU A 177 14.75 26.41 4.39
CA LEU A 177 15.41 25.82 5.54
C LEU A 177 16.18 26.87 6.34
N PRO A 178 16.49 26.63 7.63
CA PRO A 178 17.22 27.60 8.47
C PRO A 178 18.63 27.97 8.00
N ASP A 179 19.22 27.20 7.08
CA ASP A 179 20.51 27.47 6.44
C ASP A 179 20.41 28.31 5.14
N GLY A 180 19.19 28.67 4.72
CA GLY A 180 18.93 29.38 3.47
C GLY A 180 18.70 28.48 2.26
N THR A 181 18.64 27.16 2.43
CA THR A 181 18.29 26.24 1.35
C THR A 181 16.80 26.34 1.02
N ARG A 182 16.48 26.73 -0.22
CA ARG A 182 15.11 26.71 -0.73
C ARG A 182 14.78 25.31 -1.26
N LEU A 183 13.67 24.75 -0.80
CA LEU A 183 13.10 23.51 -1.32
C LEU A 183 11.72 23.81 -1.92
N ASP A 184 11.56 23.54 -3.22
CA ASP A 184 10.24 23.65 -3.87
C ASP A 184 9.38 22.39 -3.65
N GLU A 185 9.99 21.27 -3.22
CA GLU A 185 9.32 20.01 -2.87
C GLU A 185 9.91 19.35 -1.60
N SER A 186 9.32 19.69 -0.45
CA SER A 186 9.50 18.99 0.83
C SER A 186 8.82 17.62 0.80
N ALA A 187 9.48 16.59 1.33
CA ALA A 187 9.03 15.19 1.26
C ALA A 187 7.76 14.90 2.08
N HIS A 188 7.62 15.50 3.28
CA HIS A 188 6.53 15.19 4.20
C HIS A 188 5.69 16.43 4.58
N PRO A 189 4.92 17.02 3.64
CA PRO A 189 4.19 18.26 3.85
C PRO A 189 2.87 18.08 4.64
N LEU A 190 2.39 16.85 4.82
CA LEU A 190 1.07 16.56 5.40
C LEU A 190 1.02 16.86 6.91
N LYS A 191 -0.15 17.31 7.40
CA LYS A 191 -0.36 17.77 8.77
C LYS A 191 -1.46 16.99 9.51
N PRO A 192 -1.28 15.68 9.80
CA PRO A 192 -2.08 15.02 10.83
C PRO A 192 -1.91 15.76 12.17
N PHE A 193 -3.01 15.82 12.93
CA PHE A 193 -3.05 16.43 14.24
C PHE A 193 -4.04 15.70 15.15
N VAL A 194 -3.85 15.82 16.46
CA VAL A 194 -4.75 15.29 17.48
C VAL A 194 -4.98 16.33 18.58
N PHE A 195 -6.17 16.31 19.17
CA PHE A 195 -6.50 17.09 20.38
C PHE A 195 -6.32 16.22 21.63
N ASP A 196 -5.77 16.80 22.70
CA ASP A 196 -5.99 16.25 24.04
C ASP A 196 -7.30 16.75 24.67
N ARG A 197 -7.68 16.17 25.80
CA ARG A 197 -8.91 16.51 26.53
C ARG A 197 -8.94 17.96 27.05
N ASN A 198 -7.81 18.67 27.07
CA ASN A 198 -7.71 20.08 27.44
C ASN A 198 -7.79 21.00 26.21
N GLY A 199 -8.03 20.44 25.01
CA GLY A 199 -8.08 21.14 23.74
C GLY A 199 -6.72 21.55 23.18
N ARG A 200 -5.60 21.07 23.75
CA ARG A 200 -4.27 21.29 23.19
C ARG A 200 -4.11 20.49 21.91
N LEU A 201 -3.46 21.09 20.92
CA LEU A 201 -3.32 20.53 19.58
C LEU A 201 -1.88 20.09 19.35
N PHE A 202 -1.70 18.81 19.02
CA PHE A 202 -0.42 18.22 18.67
C PHE A 202 -0.39 17.95 17.16
N VAL A 203 0.55 18.55 16.44
CA VAL A 203 0.61 18.52 14.96
C VAL A 203 1.91 17.90 14.50
N ASN A 204 1.84 16.93 13.56
CA ASN A 204 3.02 16.44 12.87
C ASN A 204 3.62 17.54 11.98
N VAL A 205 4.92 17.81 12.13
CA VAL A 205 5.71 18.57 11.17
C VAL A 205 6.81 17.62 10.67
N GLY A 206 6.46 16.82 9.67
CA GLY A 206 7.36 15.82 9.07
C GLY A 206 8.64 16.43 8.51
N SER A 207 9.64 15.58 8.28
CA SER A 207 10.95 15.99 7.76
C SER A 207 10.85 16.52 6.32
N HIS A 208 11.75 17.42 5.96
CA HIS A 208 11.82 17.93 4.58
C HIS A 208 12.33 16.89 3.57
N SER A 209 12.94 15.79 4.04
CA SER A 209 13.62 14.77 3.24
C SER A 209 13.79 13.46 4.01
N ASP A 210 14.33 12.42 3.35
CA ASP A 210 14.53 11.11 3.99
C ASP A 210 15.63 11.10 5.06
N ASP A 211 16.77 11.74 4.78
CA ASP A 211 18.04 11.60 5.51
C ASP A 211 18.67 12.97 5.88
N CYS A 212 17.88 14.04 5.78
CA CYS A 212 18.32 15.44 5.93
C CYS A 212 19.21 16.00 4.79
N VAL A 213 19.39 15.29 3.66
CA VAL A 213 19.94 15.82 2.37
C VAL A 213 21.15 16.75 2.57
N THR A 214 22.07 16.34 3.46
CA THR A 214 23.23 17.16 3.83
C THR A 214 24.48 16.65 3.11
N PRO A 215 25.23 17.49 2.36
CA PRO A 215 26.46 17.07 1.68
C PRO A 215 27.52 16.54 2.66
N ALA A 216 28.19 15.45 2.27
CA ALA A 216 29.31 14.90 3.02
C ALA A 216 30.58 15.78 2.86
N PRO A 217 31.44 15.89 3.89
CA PRO A 217 31.33 15.26 5.20
C PRO A 217 30.36 16.00 6.14
N ILE A 218 29.37 15.28 6.67
CA ILE A 218 28.42 15.82 7.64
C ILE A 218 29.14 16.02 8.98
N THR A 219 29.16 17.26 9.48
CA THR A 219 29.85 17.67 10.72
C THR A 219 28.99 18.53 11.63
N ARG A 220 27.75 18.84 11.24
CA ARG A 220 26.80 19.65 11.99
C ARG A 220 25.45 18.93 12.10
N PRO A 221 24.63 19.27 13.10
CA PRO A 221 23.23 18.87 13.16
C PRO A 221 22.45 19.12 11.87
N CYS A 222 21.39 18.35 11.70
CA CYS A 222 20.39 18.56 10.66
C CYS A 222 19.70 19.92 10.86
N ALA A 223 20.09 20.95 10.11
CA ALA A 223 19.63 22.34 10.34
C ALA A 223 18.10 22.47 10.35
N ALA A 224 17.40 21.70 9.50
CA ALA A 224 15.95 21.67 9.44
C ALA A 224 15.26 21.08 10.68
N ALA A 225 15.96 20.26 11.47
CA ALA A 225 15.44 19.64 12.71
C ALA A 225 15.76 20.45 13.98
N GLU A 226 16.31 21.67 13.82
CA GLU A 226 16.74 22.52 14.92
C GLU A 226 15.90 23.79 15.11
N GLY A 227 16.10 24.44 16.27
CA GLY A 227 15.45 25.72 16.61
C GLY A 227 13.97 25.60 16.97
N ALA A 228 13.27 26.74 16.99
CA ALA A 228 11.85 26.82 17.36
C ALA A 228 10.90 26.29 16.27
N SER A 229 11.34 26.28 15.02
CA SER A 229 10.57 25.80 13.85
C SER A 229 11.10 24.47 13.31
N ALA A 230 11.68 23.63 14.19
CA ALA A 230 12.23 22.33 13.84
C ALA A 230 11.20 21.45 13.14
N MET A 231 11.54 20.94 11.97
CA MET A 231 10.85 19.85 11.28
C MET A 231 11.26 18.50 11.87
N ALA A 232 10.70 17.40 11.35
CA ALA A 232 10.84 16.06 11.91
C ALA A 232 10.45 16.01 13.40
N SER A 233 9.27 16.55 13.70
CA SER A 233 8.87 16.86 15.07
C SER A 233 7.35 16.87 15.25
N ILE A 234 6.93 16.92 16.52
CA ILE A 234 5.54 17.22 16.89
C ILE A 234 5.52 18.63 17.49
N TRP A 235 4.71 19.52 16.93
CA TRP A 235 4.48 20.85 17.48
C TRP A 235 3.25 20.84 18.39
N LEU A 236 3.35 21.49 19.55
CA LEU A 236 2.25 21.69 20.48
C LEU A 236 1.79 23.14 20.42
N PHE A 237 0.51 23.35 20.10
CA PHE A 237 -0.21 24.61 20.26
C PHE A 237 -1.16 24.51 21.46
N ALA A 238 -1.19 25.54 22.30
CA ALA A 238 -2.10 25.60 23.45
C ALA A 238 -3.23 26.61 23.19
N PRO A 239 -4.51 26.24 23.39
CA PRO A 239 -5.61 27.19 23.36
C PRO A 239 -5.59 28.09 24.61
N PRO A 240 -6.42 29.16 24.62
CA PRO A 240 -6.79 29.85 25.86
C PRO A 240 -7.45 28.91 26.87
N LEU A 241 -7.68 29.39 28.11
CA LEU A 241 -8.32 28.65 29.21
C LEU A 241 -9.71 28.07 28.87
N SER A 242 -10.34 28.50 27.78
CA SER A 242 -11.57 27.93 27.23
C SER A 242 -11.42 26.53 26.63
N GLY A 243 -10.19 26.06 26.38
CA GLY A 243 -9.92 24.81 25.64
C GLY A 243 -10.24 24.90 24.14
N VAL A 244 -10.67 26.07 23.65
CA VAL A 244 -11.10 26.28 22.26
C VAL A 244 -10.28 27.43 21.67
N PHE A 245 -9.61 27.16 20.55
CA PHE A 245 -8.87 28.19 19.83
C PHE A 245 -9.80 29.26 19.24
N PRO A 246 -9.42 30.55 19.30
CA PRO A 246 -10.09 31.60 18.56
C PRO A 246 -9.80 31.49 17.05
N ALA A 247 -10.71 32.01 16.23
CA ALA A 247 -10.47 32.20 14.81
C ALA A 247 -9.51 33.40 14.59
N LEU A 248 -8.49 33.23 13.76
CA LEU A 248 -7.53 34.27 13.39
C LEU A 248 -8.17 35.30 12.46
N LYS A 249 -8.00 36.57 12.77
CA LYS A 249 -8.38 37.70 11.93
C LYS A 249 -7.20 38.13 11.04
N PRO A 250 -7.45 38.91 9.96
CA PRO A 250 -6.39 39.56 9.21
C PRO A 250 -5.51 40.43 10.13
N GLY A 251 -4.21 40.16 10.14
CA GLY A 251 -3.23 40.87 10.99
C GLY A 251 -2.91 40.22 12.34
N ASP A 252 -3.69 39.25 12.82
CA ASP A 252 -3.38 38.56 14.09
C ASP A 252 -2.05 37.77 13.99
N PRO A 253 -1.25 37.66 15.05
CA PRO A 253 -0.14 36.70 15.08
C PRO A 253 -0.70 35.27 15.11
N ASP A 254 0.08 34.31 14.61
CA ASP A 254 -0.29 32.90 14.71
C ASP A 254 -0.18 32.42 16.17
N PRO A 255 -0.96 31.41 16.60
CA PRO A 255 -0.90 30.94 17.97
C PRO A 255 0.51 30.42 18.28
N PRO A 256 1.12 30.79 19.43
CA PRO A 256 2.46 30.37 19.75
C PRO A 256 2.52 28.85 19.94
N HIS A 257 3.54 28.23 19.37
CA HIS A 257 3.82 26.80 19.52
C HIS A 257 5.12 26.55 20.29
N ILE A 258 5.26 25.31 20.78
CA ILE A 258 6.55 24.75 21.15
C ILE A 258 6.80 23.47 20.35
N VAL A 259 8.07 23.16 20.10
CA VAL A 259 8.45 21.84 19.60
C VAL A 259 8.36 20.85 20.77
N TYR A 260 7.32 20.00 20.77
CA TYR A 260 7.02 19.09 21.88
C TYR A 260 7.98 17.90 21.92
N ALA A 261 8.26 17.30 20.76
CA ALA A 261 9.19 16.19 20.59
C ALA A 261 9.89 16.30 19.23
N ARG A 262 11.15 15.83 19.12
CA ARG A 262 11.99 15.95 17.92
C ARG A 262 12.55 14.61 17.44
N GLY A 263 13.11 14.60 16.23
CA GLY A 263 13.77 13.42 15.66
C GLY A 263 12.76 12.34 15.28
N LEU A 264 11.59 12.75 14.81
CA LEU A 264 10.48 11.92 14.35
C LEU A 264 10.31 12.19 12.85
N ARG A 265 10.71 11.26 11.97
CA ARG A 265 10.82 11.53 10.51
C ARG A 265 9.49 11.97 9.93
N ASN A 266 8.42 11.20 10.13
CA ASN A 266 7.09 11.55 9.67
C ASN A 266 5.99 10.87 10.51
N SER A 267 5.43 11.63 11.45
CA SER A 267 4.47 11.18 12.46
C SER A 267 3.05 11.14 11.92
N MET A 268 2.78 10.25 10.96
CA MET A 268 1.48 10.18 10.31
C MET A 268 0.40 9.55 11.19
N ALA A 269 0.77 8.57 12.01
CA ALA A 269 -0.10 7.96 13.00
C ALA A 269 0.17 8.57 14.39
N LEU A 270 -0.86 9.17 14.99
CA LEU A 270 -0.81 9.78 16.33
C LEU A 270 -2.01 9.32 17.15
N ALA A 271 -1.80 8.85 18.37
CA ALA A 271 -2.89 8.47 19.27
C ALA A 271 -2.64 8.97 20.70
N LEU A 272 -3.67 9.60 21.28
CA LEU A 272 -3.70 10.02 22.67
C LEU A 272 -4.66 9.12 23.45
N HIS A 273 -4.20 8.55 24.55
CA HIS A 273 -5.08 7.84 25.48
C HIS A 273 -6.08 8.85 26.07
N PRO A 274 -7.39 8.52 26.26
CA PRO A 274 -8.40 9.50 26.70
C PRO A 274 -8.11 10.25 28.01
N ARG A 275 -7.27 9.68 28.88
CA ARG A 275 -6.82 10.33 30.12
C ARG A 275 -5.59 11.25 29.97
N PHE A 276 -4.90 11.27 28.83
CA PHE A 276 -3.82 12.23 28.59
C PHE A 276 -4.35 13.67 28.67
N PRO A 277 -3.66 14.61 29.36
CA PRO A 277 -2.27 14.53 29.84
C PRO A 277 -2.11 14.23 31.34
N ASP A 278 -2.99 13.42 31.95
CA ASP A 278 -2.69 12.90 33.30
C ASP A 278 -1.34 12.17 33.30
N ALA A 279 -0.64 12.24 34.43
CA ALA A 279 0.68 11.66 34.58
C ALA A 279 0.64 10.16 34.30
N GLY A 280 1.51 9.70 33.39
CA GLY A 280 1.67 8.30 33.04
C GLY A 280 0.79 7.80 31.89
N TYR A 281 -0.14 8.57 31.32
CA TYR A 281 -0.94 8.09 30.18
C TYR A 281 -0.26 8.25 28.83
N ALA A 282 -0.55 7.33 27.92
CA ALA A 282 0.12 7.22 26.64
C ALA A 282 -0.23 8.34 25.66
N PHE A 283 0.81 8.99 25.14
CA PHE A 283 0.81 9.62 23.82
C PHE A 283 1.71 8.76 22.92
N LEU A 284 1.13 8.19 21.87
CA LEU A 284 1.81 7.32 20.94
C LEU A 284 1.95 7.98 19.57
N GLN A 285 3.08 7.71 18.92
CA GLN A 285 3.36 8.04 17.54
C GLN A 285 3.79 6.78 16.79
N GLY A 286 3.31 6.61 15.57
CA GLY A 286 3.80 5.63 14.62
C GLY A 286 4.75 6.32 13.64
N GLU A 287 6.00 5.87 13.62
CA GLU A 287 7.05 6.42 12.77
C GLU A 287 7.00 5.80 11.37
N ASN A 288 7.20 6.63 10.35
CA ASN A 288 7.51 6.18 9.00
C ASN A 288 9.02 6.39 8.82
N SER A 289 9.80 5.37 9.17
CA SER A 289 11.26 5.37 9.27
C SER A 289 11.96 5.69 7.95
N ARG A 290 13.28 5.89 8.02
CA ARG A 290 14.11 6.21 6.85
C ARG A 290 14.06 5.13 5.75
N ASP A 291 14.13 5.56 4.50
CA ASP A 291 14.11 4.68 3.33
C ASP A 291 15.49 4.01 3.12
N LEU A 292 15.68 2.83 3.72
CA LEU A 292 16.82 1.97 3.36
C LEU A 292 16.48 1.04 2.17
N PRO A 293 17.48 0.66 1.34
CA PRO A 293 17.34 -0.34 0.28
C PRO A 293 16.93 -1.75 0.75
N ASP A 294 16.97 -2.03 2.05
CA ASP A 294 16.46 -3.29 2.58
C ASP A 294 14.93 -3.30 2.58
N ILE A 295 14.32 -4.44 2.30
CA ILE A 295 12.89 -4.63 2.51
C ILE A 295 12.57 -5.05 3.95
N PHE A 296 13.59 -5.44 4.72
CA PHE A 296 13.47 -5.87 6.12
C PHE A 296 14.21 -4.95 7.12
N LYS A 297 14.66 -3.76 6.69
CA LYS A 297 15.27 -2.71 7.53
C LYS A 297 15.05 -1.31 6.91
N PRO A 298 14.94 -0.22 7.70
CA PRO A 298 14.78 -0.24 9.15
C PRO A 298 13.42 -0.83 9.51
N ASN A 299 13.20 -1.14 10.77
CA ASN A 299 11.86 -1.36 11.28
C ASN A 299 11.12 0.00 11.32
N GLU A 300 9.79 -0.05 11.26
CA GLU A 300 8.98 1.11 11.65
C GLU A 300 8.92 1.12 13.20
N GLU A 301 8.46 2.22 13.81
CA GLU A 301 8.56 2.39 15.28
C GLU A 301 7.21 2.82 15.89
N ILE A 302 6.93 2.34 17.11
CA ILE A 302 5.92 2.93 18.00
C ILE A 302 6.68 3.67 19.10
N ASN A 303 6.52 4.99 19.13
CA ASN A 303 7.19 5.88 20.05
C ASN A 303 6.24 6.35 21.16
N ALA A 304 6.65 6.17 22.42
CA ALA A 304 6.00 6.79 23.57
C ALA A 304 6.50 8.23 23.72
N ILE A 305 5.64 9.20 23.38
CA ILE A 305 6.01 10.61 23.25
C ILE A 305 6.05 11.33 24.60
N GLU A 306 7.23 11.86 24.92
CA GLU A 306 7.55 12.65 26.11
C GLU A 306 8.01 14.05 25.66
N GLN A 307 7.61 15.08 26.41
CA GLN A 307 8.01 16.45 26.13
C GLN A 307 9.54 16.64 26.21
N GLY A 308 10.13 17.29 25.22
CA GLY A 308 11.55 17.65 25.17
C GLY A 308 12.49 16.51 24.76
N ARG A 309 11.98 15.31 24.45
CA ARG A 309 12.80 14.18 23.99
C ARG A 309 13.11 14.22 22.50
N HIS A 310 14.16 13.51 22.13
CA HIS A 310 14.58 13.26 20.75
C HIS A 310 14.45 11.76 20.42
N TYR A 311 13.82 11.42 19.31
CA TYR A 311 13.44 10.05 18.95
C TYR A 311 14.37 9.36 17.94
N GLY A 312 15.35 10.10 17.42
CA GLY A 312 16.54 9.52 16.79
C GLY A 312 16.84 10.07 15.42
N TRP A 313 15.82 10.28 14.58
CA TRP A 313 16.01 10.73 13.20
C TRP A 313 16.74 12.10 13.13
N PRO A 314 17.67 12.32 12.18
CA PRO A 314 18.18 11.37 11.18
C PRO A 314 19.34 10.52 11.68
N TYR A 315 19.78 10.72 12.92
CA TYR A 315 21.02 10.17 13.49
C TYR A 315 20.93 8.71 13.91
N CYS A 316 19.74 8.24 14.28
CA CYS A 316 19.45 6.90 14.77
C CYS A 316 18.18 6.35 14.13
N TYR A 317 18.06 5.03 14.06
CA TYR A 317 16.84 4.30 13.68
C TYR A 317 16.77 2.95 14.42
N ASP A 318 15.61 2.29 14.37
CA ASP A 318 15.28 1.16 15.24
C ASP A 318 15.44 1.56 16.73
N LEU A 319 15.96 0.64 17.55
CA LEU A 319 16.15 0.84 18.99
C LEU A 319 17.40 1.66 19.39
N SER A 320 18.41 1.74 18.51
CA SER A 320 19.71 2.34 18.81
C SER A 320 20.69 2.32 17.62
N THR A 321 20.24 2.00 16.40
CA THR A 321 21.14 1.79 15.26
C THR A 321 21.62 3.15 14.74
N PRO A 322 22.92 3.49 14.78
CA PRO A 322 23.39 4.79 14.32
C PRO A 322 23.43 4.85 12.78
N SER A 323 22.95 5.94 12.21
CA SER A 323 23.12 6.30 10.80
C SER A 323 24.61 6.60 10.53
N PRO A 324 25.34 5.77 9.74
CA PRO A 324 26.79 5.89 9.56
C PRO A 324 27.26 7.26 9.02
N GLU A 325 26.43 7.90 8.20
CA GLU A 325 26.66 9.22 7.59
C GLU A 325 26.75 10.35 8.64
N PHE A 326 26.12 10.20 9.81
CA PHE A 326 26.14 11.17 10.91
C PHE A 326 27.24 10.91 11.96
N ARG A 327 28.21 10.02 11.68
CA ARG A 327 29.26 9.61 12.64
C ARG A 327 29.93 10.77 13.37
N ASN A 328 30.27 11.87 12.68
CA ASN A 328 30.95 13.00 13.31
C ASN A 328 30.03 13.75 14.29
N VAL A 329 28.75 13.91 13.92
CA VAL A 329 27.70 14.54 14.76
C VAL A 329 27.42 13.70 16.02
N LEU A 330 27.55 12.38 15.92
CA LEU A 330 27.42 11.46 17.04
C LEU A 330 28.66 11.39 17.94
N GLN A 331 29.78 12.04 17.58
CA GLN A 331 31.03 12.02 18.37
C GLN A 331 31.21 13.26 19.24
N ASP A 332 30.56 14.39 18.94
CA ASP A 332 30.73 15.65 19.65
C ASP A 332 29.43 16.50 19.71
N GLY A 333 29.43 17.54 20.54
CA GLY A 333 28.30 18.46 20.70
C GLY A 333 27.06 17.83 21.37
N VAL A 334 25.90 18.44 21.13
CA VAL A 334 24.62 18.10 21.81
C VAL A 334 24.17 16.65 21.52
N TYR A 335 24.50 16.12 20.34
CA TYR A 335 24.13 14.76 19.91
C TYR A 335 25.25 13.72 20.07
N LYS A 336 26.32 14.06 20.81
CA LYS A 336 27.32 13.09 21.22
C LYS A 336 26.67 11.87 21.86
N SER A 337 26.99 10.69 21.32
CA SER A 337 26.45 9.40 21.77
C SER A 337 24.92 9.31 21.80
N LEU A 338 24.22 10.01 20.89
CA LEU A 338 22.75 10.08 20.89
C LEU A 338 22.09 8.69 20.96
N CYS A 339 22.46 7.81 20.04
CA CYS A 339 21.83 6.49 19.90
C CYS A 339 22.17 5.48 21.03
N THR A 340 22.96 5.86 22.05
CA THR A 340 23.44 4.92 23.08
C THR A 340 23.38 5.43 24.51
N ALA A 341 23.86 6.65 24.79
CA ALA A 341 24.10 7.11 26.17
C ALA A 341 23.62 8.55 26.45
N ASN A 342 23.12 9.26 25.45
CA ASN A 342 22.67 10.64 25.61
C ASN A 342 21.26 10.71 26.25
N PRO A 343 21.05 11.50 27.31
CA PRO A 343 19.76 11.58 28.01
C PRO A 343 18.64 12.25 27.19
N LEU A 344 18.95 12.89 26.05
CA LEU A 344 17.94 13.40 25.12
C LEU A 344 17.23 12.28 24.37
N TYR A 345 17.92 11.15 24.11
CA TYR A 345 17.35 10.07 23.30
C TYR A 345 16.28 9.31 24.08
N LYS A 346 15.08 9.23 23.49
CA LYS A 346 14.04 8.31 23.90
C LYS A 346 13.93 7.23 22.84
N ARG A 347 14.36 6.02 23.21
CA ARG A 347 14.18 4.80 22.40
C ARG A 347 12.69 4.53 22.14
N PRO A 348 12.32 3.98 20.97
CA PRO A 348 10.98 3.42 20.73
C PRO A 348 10.50 2.47 21.83
N LEU A 349 9.18 2.45 22.02
CA LEU A 349 8.50 1.52 22.92
C LEU A 349 8.44 0.12 22.29
N SER A 350 8.15 0.06 20.98
CA SER A 350 8.12 -1.16 20.19
C SER A 350 8.59 -0.87 18.76
N LEU A 351 9.07 -1.92 18.09
CA LEU A 351 9.23 -1.92 16.64
C LEU A 351 7.94 -2.42 15.96
N LEU A 352 7.78 -2.03 14.69
CA LEU A 352 6.74 -2.42 13.74
C LEU A 352 7.40 -3.05 12.50
N PRO A 353 6.67 -3.83 11.68
CA PRO A 353 7.22 -4.47 10.49
C PRO A 353 7.91 -3.45 9.55
N PRO A 354 9.14 -3.71 9.06
CA PRO A 354 9.87 -2.83 8.16
C PRO A 354 9.07 -2.33 6.96
N HIS A 355 9.12 -1.03 6.66
CA HIS A 355 8.42 -0.40 5.51
C HIS A 355 6.90 -0.62 5.48
N SER A 356 6.29 -0.83 6.65
CA SER A 356 4.84 -1.01 6.75
C SER A 356 4.07 0.31 6.81
N ALA A 357 4.75 1.45 6.97
CA ALA A 357 4.20 2.81 6.90
C ALA A 357 2.92 3.02 7.73
N PRO A 358 3.02 3.18 9.07
CA PRO A 358 1.86 3.45 9.92
C PRO A 358 1.28 4.84 9.61
N LEU A 359 0.04 4.89 9.10
CA LEU A 359 -0.64 6.13 8.71
C LEU A 359 -1.87 6.48 9.55
N ALA A 360 -2.37 5.57 10.38
CA ALA A 360 -3.38 5.87 11.40
C ALA A 360 -3.23 4.99 12.63
N MET A 361 -3.66 5.53 13.77
CA MET A 361 -3.67 4.85 15.07
C MET A 361 -4.78 5.43 15.93
N LEU A 362 -5.54 4.58 16.63
CA LEU A 362 -6.54 5.01 17.62
C LEU A 362 -6.77 3.94 18.69
N TYR A 363 -7.33 4.34 19.83
CA TYR A 363 -7.90 3.40 20.81
C TYR A 363 -9.35 3.12 20.45
N TYR A 364 -9.74 1.85 20.42
CA TYR A 364 -11.11 1.47 20.12
C TYR A 364 -11.99 1.54 21.38
N HIS A 365 -13.08 2.30 21.29
CA HIS A 365 -14.06 2.52 22.38
C HIS A 365 -15.51 2.37 21.88
N GLY A 366 -15.75 1.41 20.99
CA GLY A 366 -17.04 1.18 20.36
C GLY A 366 -17.79 -0.02 20.97
N SER A 367 -19.12 0.04 21.03
CA SER A 367 -19.94 -1.03 21.62
C SER A 367 -20.06 -2.30 20.75
N LYS A 368 -19.66 -2.23 19.47
CA LYS A 368 -19.85 -3.31 18.48
C LYS A 368 -18.83 -4.44 18.62
N PHE A 369 -17.61 -4.12 19.01
CA PHE A 369 -16.50 -5.07 19.19
C PHE A 369 -15.96 -5.02 20.63
N PRO A 370 -16.69 -5.54 21.65
CA PRO A 370 -16.21 -5.52 23.05
C PRO A 370 -14.85 -6.19 23.26
N GLU A 371 -14.46 -7.12 22.40
CA GLU A 371 -13.13 -7.75 22.36
C GLU A 371 -12.01 -6.78 21.95
N LEU A 372 -12.33 -5.66 21.29
CA LEU A 372 -11.39 -4.59 20.93
C LEU A 372 -11.41 -3.42 21.93
N GLU A 373 -12.29 -3.42 22.93
CA GLU A 373 -12.45 -2.29 23.87
C GLU A 373 -11.13 -1.96 24.59
N GLY A 374 -10.72 -0.69 24.51
CA GLY A 374 -9.46 -0.18 25.05
C GLY A 374 -8.20 -0.59 24.27
N LYS A 375 -8.28 -1.49 23.28
CA LYS A 375 -7.13 -1.90 22.47
C LYS A 375 -6.72 -0.80 21.48
N LEU A 376 -5.45 -0.80 21.12
CA LEU A 376 -4.87 0.14 20.15
C LEU A 376 -4.88 -0.48 18.75
N LEU A 377 -5.53 0.20 17.79
CA LEU A 377 -5.55 -0.18 16.38
C LEU A 377 -4.48 0.59 15.60
N VAL A 378 -3.77 -0.07 14.67
CA VAL A 378 -2.73 0.57 13.83
C VAL A 378 -2.91 0.17 12.35
N GLY A 379 -3.07 1.16 11.47
CA GLY A 379 -3.24 0.97 10.03
C GLY A 379 -1.89 1.07 9.30
N LEU A 380 -1.51 0.00 8.58
CA LEU A 380 -0.24 -0.11 7.87
C LEU A 380 -0.45 0.05 6.35
N HIS A 381 -0.04 1.20 5.82
CA HIS A 381 -0.23 1.58 4.41
C HIS A 381 0.73 0.91 3.43
N GLY A 382 1.88 0.44 3.93
CA GLY A 382 3.06 0.13 3.14
C GLY A 382 2.81 -0.76 1.92
N TYR A 383 3.25 -0.32 0.75
CA TYR A 383 3.12 -1.07 -0.50
C TYR A 383 4.00 -2.35 -0.54
N ARG A 384 4.93 -2.51 0.41
CA ARG A 384 5.79 -3.69 0.52
C ARG A 384 5.04 -4.84 1.21
N PRO A 385 5.52 -6.10 1.13
CA PRO A 385 4.89 -7.29 1.73
C PRO A 385 4.50 -7.23 3.22
N THR A 386 5.02 -6.25 3.94
CA THR A 386 4.84 -5.99 5.38
C THR A 386 3.73 -4.99 5.71
N GLY A 387 3.20 -4.26 4.73
CA GLY A 387 2.04 -3.38 4.90
C GLY A 387 0.74 -4.01 4.39
N GLY A 388 -0.26 -3.18 4.13
CA GLY A 388 -1.62 -3.61 3.77
C GLY A 388 -2.32 -4.34 4.92
N ARG A 389 -2.27 -3.79 6.14
CA ARG A 389 -2.73 -4.47 7.36
C ARG A 389 -3.45 -3.53 8.30
N LEU A 390 -4.27 -4.11 9.17
CA LEU A 390 -4.81 -3.45 10.36
C LEU A 390 -4.45 -4.29 11.58
N LEU A 391 -3.56 -3.76 12.42
CA LEU A 391 -3.06 -4.43 13.62
C LEU A 391 -3.90 -4.09 14.83
N VAL A 392 -3.94 -5.01 15.81
CA VAL A 392 -4.55 -4.84 17.12
C VAL A 392 -3.51 -5.08 18.20
N TYR A 393 -3.30 -4.11 19.08
CA TYR A 393 -2.38 -4.20 20.20
C TYR A 393 -3.11 -4.26 21.54
N ASP A 394 -2.68 -5.21 22.36
CA ASP A 394 -2.94 -5.26 23.79
C ASP A 394 -2.13 -4.17 24.51
N VAL A 395 -2.81 -3.36 25.33
CA VAL A 395 -2.22 -2.23 26.07
C VAL A 395 -2.34 -2.41 27.59
N ASP A 396 -1.51 -1.72 28.36
CA ASP A 396 -1.67 -1.58 29.82
C ASP A 396 -2.77 -0.56 30.20
N ASP A 397 -3.05 -0.43 31.50
CA ASP A 397 -4.07 0.49 32.06
C ASP A 397 -3.81 1.99 31.76
N HIS A 398 -2.65 2.30 31.18
CA HIS A 398 -2.22 3.63 30.79
C HIS A 398 -2.21 3.85 29.26
N GLY A 399 -2.51 2.81 28.48
CA GLY A 399 -2.59 2.83 27.01
C GLY A 399 -1.31 2.40 26.28
N PHE A 400 -0.26 1.94 26.97
CA PHE A 400 0.98 1.52 26.29
C PHE A 400 0.90 0.05 25.80
N PRO A 401 1.20 -0.23 24.52
CA PRO A 401 1.41 -1.60 24.04
C PRO A 401 2.44 -2.35 24.87
N ARG A 402 2.11 -3.58 25.30
CA ARG A 402 2.90 -4.36 26.27
C ARG A 402 4.05 -5.13 25.60
N PRO A 403 5.35 -4.77 25.80
CA PRO A 403 6.44 -5.48 25.14
C PRO A 403 6.65 -6.88 25.72
N SER A 404 6.85 -7.86 24.84
CA SER A 404 7.22 -9.25 25.19
C SER A 404 8.69 -9.54 24.82
N PRO A 405 9.36 -10.49 25.49
CA PRO A 405 10.70 -10.94 25.11
C PRO A 405 10.76 -11.48 23.66
N PRO A 406 11.93 -11.43 22.99
CA PRO A 406 12.09 -12.03 21.67
C PRO A 406 11.97 -13.56 21.71
N PRO A 407 11.57 -14.22 20.60
CA PRO A 407 11.20 -13.60 19.32
C PRO A 407 9.76 -13.09 19.30
N VAL A 408 9.55 -11.90 18.73
CA VAL A 408 8.22 -11.36 18.38
C VAL A 408 8.09 -11.39 16.87
N HIS A 409 7.01 -11.99 16.36
CA HIS A 409 6.86 -12.28 14.94
C HIS A 409 5.89 -11.34 14.23
N TYR A 410 6.12 -11.14 12.93
CA TYR A 410 5.21 -10.47 11.99
C TYR A 410 5.09 -11.28 10.70
N HIS A 411 3.92 -11.25 10.04
CA HIS A 411 3.77 -11.93 8.75
C HIS A 411 4.35 -11.10 7.59
N VAL A 412 4.79 -11.79 6.54
CA VAL A 412 5.28 -11.20 5.29
C VAL A 412 4.45 -11.79 4.14
N SER A 413 3.54 -10.98 3.59
CA SER A 413 2.62 -11.42 2.55
C SER A 413 3.39 -11.94 1.35
N CYS A 414 3.02 -13.11 0.85
CA CYS A 414 3.62 -13.72 -0.35
C CYS A 414 5.11 -14.09 -0.27
N ALA A 415 5.72 -14.07 0.92
CA ALA A 415 7.05 -14.66 1.13
C ALA A 415 6.95 -16.16 1.42
N ALA A 416 7.97 -16.93 1.03
CA ALA A 416 8.04 -18.36 1.34
C ALA A 416 8.36 -18.66 2.81
N GLU A 417 9.04 -17.73 3.49
CA GLU A 417 8.99 -17.61 4.95
C GLU A 417 7.86 -16.62 5.28
N PRO A 418 6.62 -17.09 5.58
CA PRO A 418 5.46 -16.22 5.75
C PRO A 418 5.50 -15.41 7.04
N THR A 419 6.46 -15.69 7.93
CA THR A 419 6.65 -15.04 9.24
C THR A 419 8.13 -14.73 9.46
N ARG A 420 8.44 -13.55 10.03
CA ARG A 420 9.80 -13.15 10.42
C ARG A 420 9.79 -12.61 11.85
N SER A 421 10.93 -12.65 12.55
CA SER A 421 11.09 -12.01 13.85
C SER A 421 11.45 -10.53 13.69
N LEU A 422 10.93 -9.67 14.57
CA LEU A 422 11.42 -8.29 14.74
C LEU A 422 12.86 -8.33 15.28
N ARG A 423 13.76 -7.60 14.62
CA ARG A 423 15.20 -7.63 14.90
C ARG A 423 15.91 -6.38 14.39
N THR A 424 17.03 -6.06 15.03
CA THR A 424 17.98 -5.03 14.59
C THR A 424 19.27 -5.70 14.09
N ASP A 425 20.30 -4.91 13.79
CA ASP A 425 21.65 -5.43 13.51
C ASP A 425 22.26 -6.22 14.68
N ALA A 426 21.79 -5.99 15.92
CA ALA A 426 22.28 -6.68 17.11
C ALA A 426 21.61 -8.05 17.35
N GLY A 427 20.53 -8.37 16.63
CA GLY A 427 19.76 -9.61 16.81
C GLY A 427 18.28 -9.36 17.06
N GLU A 428 17.58 -10.38 17.54
CA GLU A 428 16.15 -10.32 17.86
C GLU A 428 15.88 -9.47 19.09
N VAL A 429 14.76 -8.75 19.09
CA VAL A 429 14.46 -7.76 20.11
C VAL A 429 13.08 -7.94 20.72
N ALA A 430 12.94 -7.49 21.96
CA ALA A 430 11.64 -7.35 22.59
C ALA A 430 10.80 -6.30 21.85
N ALA A 431 9.52 -6.59 21.68
CA ALA A 431 8.54 -5.73 21.02
C ALA A 431 7.14 -6.06 21.55
N ALA A 432 6.18 -5.15 21.37
CA ALA A 432 4.79 -5.46 21.64
C ALA A 432 4.26 -6.45 20.58
N PRO A 433 3.73 -7.62 20.96
CA PRO A 433 3.03 -8.50 20.04
C PRO A 433 1.68 -7.88 19.66
N PHE A 434 1.14 -8.32 18.53
CA PHE A 434 -0.11 -7.82 17.97
C PHE A 434 -0.85 -8.91 17.20
N ASP A 435 -2.16 -8.76 17.10
CA ASP A 435 -3.02 -9.55 16.22
C ASP A 435 -3.27 -8.79 14.91
N GLU A 436 -3.67 -9.49 13.84
CA GLU A 436 -3.95 -8.92 12.53
C GLU A 436 -5.45 -8.99 12.20
N LEU A 437 -6.20 -7.93 12.55
CA LEU A 437 -7.64 -7.82 12.27
C LEU A 437 -7.94 -7.86 10.76
N ILE A 438 -7.07 -7.20 9.97
CA ILE A 438 -6.93 -7.43 8.53
C ILE A 438 -5.51 -7.94 8.29
N ALA A 439 -5.43 -9.22 7.96
CA ALA A 439 -4.21 -9.90 7.55
C ALA A 439 -4.13 -9.94 6.01
N GLY A 440 -2.95 -10.29 5.48
CA GLY A 440 -2.85 -10.81 4.10
C GLY A 440 -3.49 -9.98 2.98
N TRP A 441 -3.62 -8.66 3.09
CA TRP A 441 -4.30 -7.83 2.09
C TRP A 441 -3.45 -7.59 0.82
N HIS A 442 -2.70 -8.61 0.37
CA HIS A 442 -2.04 -8.61 -0.92
C HIS A 442 -3.05 -8.64 -2.08
N ARG A 443 -2.60 -8.16 -3.24
CA ARG A 443 -3.30 -8.24 -4.52
C ARG A 443 -3.60 -9.70 -4.88
N VAL A 444 -4.77 -9.96 -5.47
CA VAL A 444 -5.17 -11.24 -6.04
C VAL A 444 -5.99 -10.98 -7.32
N ASN A 445 -5.50 -11.42 -8.47
CA ASN A 445 -5.99 -11.05 -9.80
C ASN A 445 -7.44 -11.52 -9.98
N GLY A 446 -8.32 -10.59 -10.34
CA GLY A 446 -9.75 -10.84 -10.48
C GLY A 446 -10.49 -11.07 -9.16
N ALA A 447 -9.86 -10.80 -8.00
CA ALA A 447 -10.47 -10.87 -6.68
C ALA A 447 -10.31 -9.59 -5.84
N ARG A 448 -9.09 -9.04 -5.71
CA ARG A 448 -8.82 -7.80 -4.95
C ARG A 448 -7.53 -7.09 -5.38
N PRO A 449 -7.43 -5.75 -5.26
CA PRO A 449 -6.16 -5.03 -5.24
C PRO A 449 -5.39 -5.34 -3.93
N GLN A 450 -4.17 -4.80 -3.82
CA GLN A 450 -3.46 -4.73 -2.53
C GLN A 450 -4.06 -3.61 -1.68
N GLY A 451 -4.23 -3.87 -0.39
CA GLY A 451 -4.73 -2.90 0.58
C GLY A 451 -3.80 -1.71 0.80
N ALA A 452 -4.37 -0.52 0.95
CA ALA A 452 -3.63 0.70 1.24
C ALA A 452 -4.36 1.57 2.30
N PRO A 453 -4.58 1.07 3.54
CA PRO A 453 -5.30 1.81 4.57
C PRO A 453 -4.53 3.10 4.95
N VAL A 454 -5.24 4.23 4.99
CA VAL A 454 -4.69 5.53 5.40
C VAL A 454 -5.31 5.97 6.72
N GLY A 455 -6.30 6.85 6.71
CA GLY A 455 -7.04 7.27 7.90
C GLY A 455 -8.11 6.25 8.31
N MET A 456 -8.39 6.18 9.61
CA MET A 456 -9.48 5.39 10.18
C MET A 456 -10.24 6.18 11.26
N THR A 457 -11.48 5.79 11.53
CA THR A 457 -12.30 6.31 12.63
C THR A 457 -13.22 5.21 13.18
N VAL A 458 -13.72 5.37 14.40
CA VAL A 458 -14.76 4.52 14.97
C VAL A 458 -16.06 5.31 14.94
N ALA A 459 -17.09 4.75 14.31
CA ALA A 459 -18.40 5.37 14.23
C ALA A 459 -19.19 5.23 15.54
N GLU A 460 -20.22 6.05 15.73
CA GLU A 460 -21.11 6.04 16.90
C GLU A 460 -21.81 4.68 17.10
N ASP A 461 -22.01 3.90 16.04
CA ASP A 461 -22.54 2.53 16.10
C ASP A 461 -21.48 1.46 16.43
N GLY A 462 -20.23 1.87 16.66
CA GLY A 462 -19.08 1.04 16.96
C GLY A 462 -18.40 0.38 15.75
N ALA A 463 -18.86 0.59 14.51
CA ALA A 463 -18.14 0.12 13.33
C ALA A 463 -16.79 0.85 13.17
N ILE A 464 -15.77 0.15 12.68
CA ILE A 464 -14.51 0.78 12.28
C ILE A 464 -14.64 1.15 10.82
N TRP A 465 -14.30 2.38 10.47
CA TRP A 465 -14.33 2.90 9.11
C TRP A 465 -12.93 3.33 8.70
N LEU A 466 -12.50 3.01 7.48
CA LEU A 466 -11.20 3.40 6.94
C LEU A 466 -11.27 3.81 5.47
N VAL A 467 -10.29 4.60 5.04
CA VAL A 467 -10.10 4.97 3.63
C VAL A 467 -8.87 4.30 3.03
N GLU A 468 -8.93 3.98 1.73
CA GLU A 468 -7.76 3.58 0.95
C GLU A 468 -7.48 4.57 -0.18
N ASP A 469 -6.27 5.16 -0.20
CA ASP A 469 -5.92 6.17 -1.19
C ASP A 469 -5.68 5.57 -2.59
N LYS A 470 -5.01 4.41 -2.67
CA LYS A 470 -4.70 3.72 -3.93
C LYS A 470 -5.91 3.09 -4.60
N ASN A 471 -6.85 2.61 -3.79
CA ASN A 471 -8.04 1.90 -4.26
C ASN A 471 -9.25 2.85 -4.35
N GLN A 472 -9.16 4.08 -3.85
CA GLN A 472 -10.26 5.07 -3.90
C GLN A 472 -11.53 4.57 -3.20
N THR A 473 -11.36 3.90 -2.06
CA THR A 473 -12.45 3.26 -1.32
C THR A 473 -12.69 3.90 0.04
N VAL A 474 -13.93 3.76 0.53
CA VAL A 474 -14.26 3.78 1.96
C VAL A 474 -14.73 2.38 2.33
N ILE A 475 -14.15 1.82 3.37
CA ILE A 475 -14.46 0.48 3.88
C ILE A 475 -15.03 0.62 5.29
N ARG A 476 -16.13 -0.09 5.54
CA ARG A 476 -16.72 -0.29 6.86
C ARG A 476 -16.43 -1.71 7.32
N ILE A 477 -15.77 -1.85 8.46
CA ILE A 477 -15.60 -3.12 9.17
C ILE A 477 -16.80 -3.30 10.11
N ASP A 478 -17.50 -4.42 9.96
CA ASP A 478 -18.68 -4.77 10.75
C ASP A 478 -18.61 -6.23 11.23
N ARG A 479 -19.60 -6.65 12.03
CA ARG A 479 -19.74 -8.03 12.50
C ARG A 479 -20.04 -8.99 11.35
N ALA A 480 -19.42 -10.17 11.41
CA ALA A 480 -19.75 -11.33 10.61
C ALA A 480 -20.16 -12.52 11.50
N VAL A 481 -20.95 -13.43 10.93
CA VAL A 481 -21.26 -14.73 11.54
C VAL A 481 -20.45 -15.81 10.83
N GLY A 482 -19.82 -16.70 11.59
CA GLY A 482 -19.06 -17.85 11.08
C GLY A 482 -17.54 -17.66 11.14
N GLU A 483 -16.85 -18.60 10.49
CA GLU A 483 -15.39 -18.67 10.46
C GLU A 483 -14.77 -17.56 9.59
N ALA A 484 -13.47 -17.31 9.79
CA ALA A 484 -12.69 -16.41 8.94
C ALA A 484 -12.74 -16.86 7.46
N PRO A 485 -12.75 -15.93 6.48
CA PRO A 485 -12.68 -16.30 5.08
C PRO A 485 -11.37 -17.05 4.79
N ALA A 486 -11.44 -18.12 3.99
CA ALA A 486 -10.26 -18.86 3.57
C ALA A 486 -9.26 -17.93 2.85
N PRO A 487 -8.01 -17.80 3.32
CA PRO A 487 -7.04 -16.86 2.75
C PRO A 487 -6.84 -17.07 1.26
N LEU A 488 -6.85 -15.99 0.49
CA LEU A 488 -6.64 -16.07 -0.95
C LEU A 488 -5.15 -16.23 -1.28
N PRO A 489 -4.78 -17.15 -2.19
CA PRO A 489 -3.40 -17.30 -2.60
C PRO A 489 -2.91 -15.99 -3.23
N CYS A 490 -1.65 -15.66 -2.97
CA CYS A 490 -1.00 -14.52 -3.58
C CYS A 490 -1.04 -14.54 -5.10
N ASP A 491 -0.87 -13.35 -5.70
CA ASP A 491 -0.92 -13.11 -7.16
C ASP A 491 0.23 -13.68 -7.99
N THR A 492 0.73 -14.82 -7.54
CA THR A 492 1.49 -15.77 -8.35
C THR A 492 0.78 -16.02 -9.68
N ARG A 493 1.57 -16.23 -10.73
CA ARG A 493 1.05 -16.78 -11.99
C ARG A 493 0.22 -18.03 -11.65
N SER A 494 -1.00 -18.13 -12.16
CA SER A 494 -1.83 -19.31 -11.88
C SER A 494 -1.08 -20.59 -12.26
N GLN A 495 -1.32 -21.70 -11.55
CA GLN A 495 -0.53 -22.93 -11.78
C GLN A 495 -0.56 -23.37 -13.25
N ALA A 496 -1.68 -23.19 -13.96
CA ALA A 496 -1.77 -23.43 -15.41
C ALA A 496 -0.83 -22.54 -16.26
N VAL A 497 -0.63 -21.27 -15.89
CA VAL A 497 0.34 -20.37 -16.56
C VAL A 497 1.77 -20.74 -16.19
N ILE A 498 2.05 -21.14 -14.95
CA ILE A 498 3.36 -21.67 -14.54
C ILE A 498 3.65 -22.97 -15.29
N ASP A 499 2.68 -23.87 -15.43
CA ASP A 499 2.78 -25.12 -16.20
C ASP A 499 3.08 -24.83 -17.67
N GLN A 500 2.36 -23.91 -18.30
CA GLN A 500 2.57 -23.51 -19.69
C GLN A 500 3.98 -22.94 -19.92
N LEU A 501 4.43 -22.02 -19.05
CA LEU A 501 5.76 -21.41 -19.15
C LEU A 501 6.88 -22.43 -18.84
N ALA A 502 6.68 -23.31 -17.86
CA ALA A 502 7.63 -24.37 -17.54
C ALA A 502 7.74 -25.41 -18.65
N ALA A 503 6.61 -25.81 -19.25
CA ALA A 503 6.60 -26.70 -20.40
C ALA A 503 7.26 -26.06 -21.63
N PHE A 504 7.05 -24.75 -21.86
CA PHE A 504 7.71 -24.02 -22.95
C PHE A 504 9.23 -23.94 -22.77
N VAL A 505 9.71 -23.64 -21.56
CA VAL A 505 11.15 -23.62 -21.23
C VAL A 505 11.78 -25.01 -21.34
N ALA A 506 11.09 -26.06 -20.89
CA ALA A 506 11.57 -27.44 -20.99
C ALA A 506 11.51 -28.00 -22.43
N GLY A 507 10.59 -27.51 -23.26
CA GLY A 507 10.47 -27.88 -24.67
C GLY A 507 11.52 -27.23 -25.58
N ASP A 508 12.16 -26.14 -25.14
CA ASP A 508 13.25 -25.48 -25.85
C ASP A 508 14.61 -25.91 -25.26
N ALA A 509 15.43 -26.56 -26.08
CA ALA A 509 16.74 -27.08 -25.66
C ALA A 509 17.72 -25.96 -25.22
N GLN A 510 17.60 -24.76 -25.78
CA GLN A 510 18.46 -23.63 -25.42
C GLN A 510 18.06 -23.03 -24.06
N ASN A 511 16.77 -22.91 -23.79
CA ASN A 511 16.21 -22.48 -22.51
C ASN A 511 16.47 -23.51 -21.42
N SER A 512 16.35 -24.81 -21.72
CA SER A 512 16.72 -25.90 -20.82
C SER A 512 18.18 -25.80 -20.39
N VAL A 513 19.12 -25.65 -21.34
CA VAL A 513 20.56 -25.46 -21.02
C VAL A 513 20.81 -24.19 -20.19
N ARG A 514 20.09 -23.09 -20.46
CA ARG A 514 20.19 -21.85 -19.64
C ARG A 514 19.71 -22.10 -18.22
N LEU A 515 18.59 -22.78 -18.04
CA LEU A 515 18.03 -23.13 -16.74
C LEU A 515 18.97 -24.02 -15.93
N THR A 516 19.49 -25.11 -16.51
CA THR A 516 20.48 -25.98 -15.85
C THR A 516 21.75 -25.21 -15.47
N THR A 517 22.22 -24.32 -16.35
CA THR A 517 23.39 -23.46 -16.10
C THR A 517 23.13 -22.51 -14.93
N LEU A 518 21.95 -21.90 -14.86
CA LEU A 518 21.56 -20.98 -13.78
C LEU A 518 21.32 -21.70 -12.46
N ARG A 519 20.69 -22.87 -12.45
CA ARG A 519 20.56 -23.66 -11.22
C ARG A 519 21.94 -23.94 -10.61
N LYS A 520 22.83 -24.56 -11.37
CA LYS A 520 24.16 -24.97 -10.88
C LYS A 520 25.08 -23.79 -10.56
N GLY A 521 25.08 -22.79 -11.43
CA GLY A 521 25.99 -21.66 -11.35
C GLY A 521 25.55 -20.58 -10.37
N LEU A 522 24.24 -20.36 -10.23
CA LEU A 522 23.69 -19.27 -9.42
C LEU A 522 22.90 -19.79 -8.21
N VAL A 523 21.91 -20.65 -8.42
CA VAL A 523 20.95 -21.01 -7.35
C VAL A 523 21.59 -21.89 -6.28
N GLU A 524 22.12 -23.06 -6.66
CA GLU A 524 22.72 -24.04 -5.75
C GLU A 524 23.99 -23.52 -5.06
N LYS A 525 24.71 -22.57 -5.69
CA LYS A 525 25.92 -21.95 -5.12
C LYS A 525 25.63 -20.76 -4.21
N HIS A 526 24.71 -19.89 -4.60
CA HIS A 526 24.62 -18.54 -4.01
C HIS A 526 23.24 -18.16 -3.48
N CYS A 527 22.16 -18.85 -3.90
CA CYS A 527 20.81 -18.48 -3.48
C CYS A 527 20.30 -19.39 -2.34
N VAL A 528 20.56 -20.69 -2.37
CA VAL A 528 20.02 -21.66 -1.39
C VAL A 528 20.32 -21.33 0.08
N GLY A 529 21.43 -20.63 0.36
CA GLY A 529 21.79 -20.17 1.72
C GLY A 529 20.87 -19.08 2.29
N CYS A 530 20.01 -18.46 1.48
CA CYS A 530 18.97 -17.52 1.90
C CYS A 530 17.57 -17.89 1.36
N HIS A 531 17.47 -18.99 0.61
CA HIS A 531 16.30 -19.44 -0.13
C HIS A 531 16.23 -20.98 -0.08
N SER A 532 15.81 -21.52 1.07
CA SER A 532 15.58 -22.97 1.26
C SER A 532 14.34 -23.48 0.52
N ASP A 533 13.54 -22.55 0.00
CA ASP A 533 12.24 -22.64 -0.65
C ASP A 533 12.27 -23.03 -2.15
N PHE A 534 13.46 -23.08 -2.78
CA PHE A 534 13.62 -23.51 -4.19
C PHE A 534 13.13 -24.95 -4.49
N GLY A 535 12.76 -25.74 -3.48
CA GLY A 535 12.20 -27.08 -3.64
C GLY A 535 13.23 -28.16 -4.03
N LEU A 536 14.52 -27.83 -3.91
CA LEU A 536 15.65 -28.74 -4.13
C LEU A 536 15.75 -29.73 -2.97
N LYS A 537 15.77 -31.03 -3.29
CA LYS A 537 15.85 -32.13 -2.33
C LYS A 537 16.93 -33.14 -2.73
N GLU A 538 17.50 -33.81 -1.75
CA GLU A 538 18.41 -34.92 -1.98
C GLU A 538 17.70 -36.06 -2.74
N GLY A 539 18.42 -36.73 -3.63
CA GLY A 539 17.87 -37.79 -4.50
C GLY A 539 17.10 -37.33 -5.74
N GLN A 540 16.77 -36.04 -5.90
CA GLN A 540 16.14 -35.53 -7.14
C GLN A 540 17.06 -35.64 -8.35
N SER A 541 16.48 -36.01 -9.50
CA SER A 541 17.16 -35.90 -10.79
C SER A 541 17.40 -34.43 -11.19
N GLU A 542 18.38 -34.19 -12.05
CA GLU A 542 18.73 -32.85 -12.51
C GLU A 542 17.56 -32.12 -13.20
N LEU A 543 16.69 -32.86 -13.89
CA LEU A 543 15.48 -32.34 -14.53
C LEU A 543 14.41 -31.91 -13.51
N GLU A 544 14.24 -32.67 -12.43
CA GLU A 544 13.31 -32.32 -11.35
C GLU A 544 13.79 -31.07 -10.61
N LYS A 545 15.10 -30.94 -10.37
CA LYS A 545 15.70 -29.74 -9.79
C LYS A 545 15.55 -28.51 -10.69
N ASP A 546 15.81 -28.64 -11.99
CA ASP A 546 15.59 -27.58 -12.97
C ASP A 546 14.12 -27.12 -12.97
N LYS A 547 13.17 -28.08 -12.97
CA LYS A 547 11.74 -27.81 -12.88
C LYS A 547 11.35 -27.12 -11.56
N ALA A 548 11.89 -27.56 -10.43
CA ALA A 548 11.62 -26.96 -9.12
C ALA A 548 12.06 -25.48 -9.09
N VAL A 549 13.30 -25.21 -9.49
CA VAL A 549 13.86 -23.84 -9.55
C VAL A 549 13.07 -22.93 -10.48
N LEU A 550 12.72 -23.40 -11.68
CA LEU A 550 11.95 -22.61 -12.62
C LEU A 550 10.54 -22.29 -12.09
N ARG A 551 9.84 -23.27 -11.53
CA ARG A 551 8.51 -23.06 -10.94
C ARG A 551 8.57 -22.10 -9.76
N PHE A 552 9.58 -22.21 -8.91
CA PHE A 552 9.83 -21.26 -7.84
C PHE A 552 9.95 -19.85 -8.41
N MET A 553 10.89 -19.60 -9.32
CA MET A 553 11.10 -18.29 -9.95
C MET A 553 9.84 -17.74 -10.64
N LEU A 554 9.06 -18.59 -11.29
CA LEU A 554 7.79 -18.22 -11.94
C LEU A 554 6.64 -17.94 -10.95
N SER A 555 6.68 -18.55 -9.76
CA SER A 555 5.71 -18.31 -8.69
C SER A 555 5.94 -17.01 -7.95
N GLN A 556 7.19 -16.56 -7.82
CA GLN A 556 7.53 -15.32 -7.12
C GLN A 556 7.02 -14.09 -7.88
N ASP A 557 6.14 -13.30 -7.24
CA ASP A 557 5.62 -12.07 -7.84
C ASP A 557 6.73 -11.01 -7.99
N GLY A 558 6.69 -10.30 -9.11
CA GLY A 558 7.64 -9.25 -9.49
C GLY A 558 9.12 -9.66 -9.65
N TRP A 559 9.51 -10.90 -9.35
CA TRP A 559 10.89 -11.36 -9.48
C TRP A 559 11.36 -11.38 -10.94
N ILE A 560 10.64 -12.10 -11.79
CA ILE A 560 10.91 -12.17 -13.23
C ILE A 560 9.63 -11.80 -14.00
N TYR A 561 9.80 -11.14 -15.13
CA TYR A 561 8.73 -10.93 -16.11
C TYR A 561 9.09 -11.66 -17.40
N PRO A 562 8.46 -12.82 -17.68
CA PRO A 562 8.71 -13.59 -18.89
C PRO A 562 8.59 -12.70 -20.14
N GLY A 563 9.71 -12.51 -20.85
CA GLY A 563 9.83 -11.63 -22.02
C GLY A 563 10.47 -10.27 -21.76
N ASP A 564 10.44 -9.76 -20.53
CA ASP A 564 11.09 -8.51 -20.15
C ASP A 564 12.03 -8.67 -18.94
N PRO A 565 13.31 -9.04 -19.16
CA PRO A 565 14.28 -9.10 -18.08
C PRO A 565 14.48 -7.76 -17.38
N ALA A 566 14.28 -6.62 -18.07
CA ALA A 566 14.61 -5.30 -17.54
C ALA A 566 13.68 -4.87 -16.39
N SER A 567 12.40 -5.26 -16.44
CA SER A 567 11.42 -4.91 -15.40
C SER A 567 11.53 -5.79 -14.14
N GLY A 568 12.19 -6.95 -14.19
CA GLY A 568 12.17 -7.94 -13.10
C GLY A 568 13.06 -7.56 -11.90
N LYS A 569 12.51 -7.63 -10.69
CA LYS A 569 13.26 -7.36 -9.45
C LYS A 569 14.48 -8.28 -9.31
N LEU A 570 14.40 -9.54 -9.76
CA LEU A 570 15.53 -10.47 -9.70
C LEU A 570 16.73 -9.95 -10.49
N ARG A 571 16.52 -9.38 -11.68
CA ARG A 571 17.61 -8.76 -12.46
C ARG A 571 18.18 -7.55 -11.74
N ALA A 572 17.32 -6.68 -11.22
CA ALA A 572 17.73 -5.49 -10.48
C ALA A 572 18.61 -5.88 -9.27
N ARG A 573 18.19 -6.88 -8.50
CA ARG A 573 18.93 -7.40 -7.34
C ARG A 573 20.21 -8.15 -7.73
N LEU A 574 20.20 -8.98 -8.77
CA LEU A 574 21.41 -9.69 -9.21
C LEU A 574 22.51 -8.74 -9.74
N ARG A 575 22.11 -7.63 -10.38
CA ARG A 575 23.04 -6.67 -10.99
C ARG A 575 23.30 -5.43 -10.11
N GLY A 576 22.51 -5.18 -9.07
CA GLY A 576 22.57 -3.97 -8.24
C GLY A 576 22.15 -2.73 -9.03
N LEU A 577 20.94 -2.77 -9.61
CA LEU A 577 20.37 -1.69 -10.42
C LEU A 577 19.20 -1.05 -9.67
N GLY A 578 19.15 0.28 -9.65
CA GLY A 578 18.16 1.03 -8.87
C GLY A 578 18.39 0.90 -7.37
N ALA A 579 17.32 1.10 -6.58
CA ALA A 579 17.36 1.04 -5.12
C ALA A 579 17.14 -0.37 -4.53
N GLU A 580 17.07 -1.41 -5.37
CA GLU A 580 16.80 -2.80 -4.96
C GLU A 580 18.04 -3.46 -4.34
N LYS A 581 17.92 -4.03 -3.14
CA LYS A 581 19.07 -4.65 -2.43
C LYS A 581 19.72 -5.77 -3.23
N ARG A 582 21.03 -5.65 -3.47
CA ARG A 582 21.81 -6.60 -4.27
C ARG A 582 21.77 -8.01 -3.66
N MET A 583 21.56 -9.00 -4.51
CA MET A 583 21.57 -10.43 -4.18
C MET A 583 22.57 -11.14 -5.10
N PRO A 584 23.26 -12.21 -4.64
CA PRO A 584 23.36 -12.64 -3.24
C PRO A 584 24.07 -11.58 -2.38
N PRO A 585 23.99 -11.65 -1.03
CA PRO A 585 24.82 -10.83 -0.14
C PRO A 585 26.30 -10.91 -0.54
N GLY A 586 26.99 -9.76 -0.59
CA GLY A 586 28.38 -9.68 -1.06
C GLY A 586 28.57 -9.84 -2.58
N GLY A 587 27.48 -10.00 -3.35
CA GLY A 587 27.49 -10.31 -4.79
C GLY A 587 28.19 -9.27 -5.69
N GLU A 588 28.44 -8.05 -5.20
CA GLU A 588 29.29 -7.05 -5.87
C GLU A 588 30.69 -7.57 -6.17
N SER A 589 31.23 -8.38 -5.25
CA SER A 589 32.53 -9.02 -5.41
C SER A 589 32.50 -10.13 -6.46
N LEU A 590 31.43 -10.94 -6.51
CA LEU A 590 31.34 -12.15 -7.35
C LEU A 590 31.57 -11.87 -8.84
N SER A 591 31.09 -10.74 -9.37
CA SER A 591 31.37 -10.33 -10.76
C SER A 591 32.85 -10.06 -11.07
N LYS A 592 33.69 -9.92 -10.04
CA LYS A 592 35.15 -9.72 -10.11
C LYS A 592 35.93 -10.94 -9.61
N THR A 593 35.39 -11.69 -8.65
CA THR A 593 36.10 -12.78 -7.94
C THR A 593 35.76 -14.18 -8.43
N GLU A 594 34.58 -14.41 -9.02
CA GLU A 594 34.20 -15.73 -9.55
C GLU A 594 34.17 -15.73 -11.10
N PRO A 595 35.08 -16.50 -11.75
CA PRO A 595 35.11 -16.62 -13.20
C PRO A 595 33.77 -17.09 -13.78
N GLY A 596 33.20 -16.28 -14.66
CA GLY A 596 31.93 -16.58 -15.34
C GLY A 596 30.68 -16.06 -14.63
N TYR A 597 30.77 -15.48 -13.43
CA TYR A 597 29.57 -14.98 -12.72
C TYR A 597 28.81 -13.90 -13.52
N ALA A 598 29.51 -12.96 -14.16
CA ALA A 598 28.88 -11.98 -15.05
C ALA A 598 28.08 -12.65 -16.20
N ARG A 599 28.61 -13.73 -16.78
CA ARG A 599 27.95 -14.51 -17.83
C ARG A 599 26.73 -15.26 -17.31
N LEU A 600 26.68 -15.64 -16.03
CA LEU A 600 25.46 -16.18 -15.41
C LEU A 600 24.36 -15.11 -15.34
N LEU A 601 24.70 -13.86 -15.03
CA LEU A 601 23.72 -12.76 -15.03
C LEU A 601 23.16 -12.50 -16.44
N ASP A 602 24.03 -12.56 -17.46
CA ASP A 602 23.59 -12.47 -18.86
C ASP A 602 22.74 -13.68 -19.28
N THR A 603 23.05 -14.87 -18.76
CA THR A 603 22.26 -16.10 -18.96
C THR A 603 20.88 -15.98 -18.32
N MET A 604 20.76 -15.32 -17.16
CA MET A 604 19.48 -15.02 -16.49
C MET A 604 18.64 -14.06 -17.35
N ASP A 605 19.23 -12.95 -17.78
CA ASP A 605 18.54 -11.98 -18.65
C ASP A 605 18.09 -12.62 -19.97
N LEU A 606 18.90 -13.51 -20.54
CA LEU A 606 18.57 -14.27 -21.76
C LEU A 606 17.47 -15.31 -21.52
N LEU A 607 17.47 -16.05 -20.41
CA LEU A 607 16.40 -16.99 -20.08
C LEU A 607 15.08 -16.22 -19.90
N VAL A 608 15.07 -15.14 -19.12
CA VAL A 608 13.87 -14.32 -18.92
C VAL A 608 13.40 -13.69 -20.23
N ALA A 609 14.30 -13.23 -21.10
CA ALA A 609 13.95 -12.71 -22.44
C ALA A 609 13.42 -13.78 -23.43
N LYS A 610 13.63 -15.07 -23.16
CA LYS A 610 13.33 -16.17 -24.10
C LYS A 610 12.40 -17.26 -23.56
N MET A 611 11.93 -17.16 -22.32
CA MET A 611 10.98 -18.08 -21.70
C MET A 611 9.50 -17.88 -22.11
N VAL A 612 9.25 -17.13 -23.18
CA VAL A 612 7.92 -16.93 -23.78
C VAL A 612 7.99 -16.99 -25.31
N PRO A 613 6.96 -17.51 -25.99
CA PRO A 613 6.90 -17.51 -27.44
C PRO A 613 6.66 -16.10 -27.99
N GLY A 614 7.42 -15.69 -29.01
CA GLY A 614 7.19 -14.46 -29.76
C GLY A 614 8.41 -13.54 -29.87
N THR A 615 8.16 -12.30 -30.30
CA THR A 615 9.18 -11.25 -30.50
C THR A 615 9.01 -10.13 -29.48
N ARG A 616 10.10 -9.77 -28.79
CA ARG A 616 10.12 -8.64 -27.85
C ARG A 616 9.97 -7.32 -28.62
N MET A 617 8.92 -6.57 -28.29
CA MET A 617 8.59 -5.26 -28.87
C MET A 617 8.42 -4.26 -27.73
N ARG A 618 8.73 -2.99 -27.98
CA ARG A 618 8.54 -1.88 -27.04
C ARG A 618 7.31 -1.06 -27.45
N ILE A 619 6.54 -0.61 -26.46
CA ILE A 619 5.43 0.33 -26.64
C ILE A 619 5.99 1.71 -27.00
N LYS A 620 5.52 2.33 -28.09
CA LYS A 620 5.97 3.67 -28.51
C LYS A 620 5.70 4.73 -27.41
N PRO A 621 6.65 5.64 -27.16
CA PRO A 621 6.42 6.82 -26.31
C PRO A 621 5.19 7.65 -26.68
N GLY A 622 4.65 8.36 -25.69
CA GLY A 622 3.66 9.44 -25.84
C GLY A 622 2.52 9.37 -24.81
N PRO A 623 1.85 10.50 -24.49
CA PRO A 623 0.83 10.56 -23.45
C PRO A 623 -0.61 10.38 -23.98
N PRO A 624 -1.57 9.95 -23.14
CA PRO A 624 -1.38 9.02 -22.02
C PRO A 624 -1.04 7.60 -22.55
N GLN A 625 -1.09 6.62 -21.66
CA GLN A 625 -0.72 5.22 -21.90
C GLN A 625 -1.42 4.58 -23.12
N ARG A 626 -0.85 3.49 -23.66
CA ARG A 626 -1.41 2.84 -24.85
C ARG A 626 -2.47 1.82 -24.43
N LYS A 627 -3.72 2.12 -24.76
CA LYS A 627 -4.88 1.24 -24.59
C LYS A 627 -4.65 -0.11 -25.26
N PHE A 628 -4.92 -1.19 -24.53
CA PHE A 628 -4.94 -2.57 -25.03
C PHE A 628 -6.35 -3.16 -24.95
N PHE A 629 -6.59 -4.21 -25.71
CA PHE A 629 -7.92 -4.72 -26.02
C PHE A 629 -7.92 -6.25 -25.95
N GLY A 630 -9.08 -6.84 -25.69
CA GLY A 630 -9.26 -8.29 -25.79
C GLY A 630 -9.56 -8.66 -27.24
N LYS A 631 -9.78 -9.95 -27.49
CA LYS A 631 -10.22 -10.47 -28.78
C LYS A 631 -11.61 -9.95 -29.12
N THR A 632 -12.57 -10.31 -28.26
CA THR A 632 -14.02 -10.05 -28.40
C THR A 632 -14.51 -8.87 -27.58
N SER A 633 -13.79 -8.47 -26.54
CA SER A 633 -14.12 -7.35 -25.66
C SER A 633 -13.56 -6.01 -26.17
N GLY A 634 -13.97 -4.93 -25.51
CA GLY A 634 -13.52 -3.57 -25.78
C GLY A 634 -12.10 -3.29 -25.28
N GLU A 635 -11.89 -2.06 -24.82
CA GLU A 635 -10.67 -1.66 -24.12
C GLU A 635 -10.55 -2.40 -22.80
N CYS A 636 -9.44 -3.10 -22.60
CA CYS A 636 -9.17 -3.81 -21.35
C CYS A 636 -8.59 -2.90 -20.28
N GLY A 637 -7.79 -1.92 -20.69
CA GLY A 637 -6.95 -1.10 -19.83
C GLY A 637 -5.82 -0.47 -20.62
N GLU A 638 -4.79 -0.03 -19.89
CA GLU A 638 -3.70 0.78 -20.40
C GLU A 638 -2.33 0.13 -20.19
N ILE A 639 -1.39 0.33 -21.13
CA ILE A 639 0.01 -0.08 -21.00
C ILE A 639 0.90 1.17 -20.97
N PRO A 640 1.75 1.34 -19.94
CA PRO A 640 2.67 2.46 -19.91
C PRO A 640 3.59 2.49 -21.13
N ALA A 641 3.85 3.69 -21.64
CA ALA A 641 4.78 3.91 -22.73
C ALA A 641 6.18 3.36 -22.42
N ALA A 642 6.93 2.97 -23.45
CA ALA A 642 8.27 2.37 -23.38
C ALA A 642 8.39 1.01 -22.65
N LYS A 643 7.29 0.42 -22.15
CA LYS A 643 7.29 -0.98 -21.66
C LYS A 643 7.56 -1.99 -22.77
N VAL A 644 8.07 -3.16 -22.39
CA VAL A 644 8.33 -4.27 -23.32
C VAL A 644 7.19 -5.28 -23.24
N VAL A 645 6.65 -5.66 -24.39
CA VAL A 645 5.65 -6.73 -24.56
C VAL A 645 6.22 -7.79 -25.52
N VAL A 646 5.77 -9.04 -25.40
CA VAL A 646 6.18 -10.11 -26.33
C VAL A 646 5.08 -10.39 -27.32
N VAL A 647 5.26 -9.91 -28.55
CA VAL A 647 4.30 -10.03 -29.65
C VAL A 647 4.39 -11.44 -30.23
N THR A 648 3.31 -12.22 -30.06
CA THR A 648 3.16 -13.58 -30.61
C THR A 648 2.72 -13.54 -32.07
N GLN A 649 1.93 -12.54 -32.46
CA GLN A 649 1.52 -12.31 -33.85
C GLN A 649 1.60 -10.81 -34.13
N ARG A 650 2.53 -10.39 -35.00
CA ARG A 650 2.67 -8.96 -35.36
C ARG A 650 1.43 -8.41 -36.06
N SER A 651 0.78 -9.24 -36.87
CA SER A 651 -0.57 -9.03 -37.36
C SER A 651 -1.46 -10.16 -36.85
N ALA A 652 -2.40 -9.80 -35.98
CA ALA A 652 -3.42 -10.73 -35.49
C ALA A 652 -4.38 -11.09 -36.62
N VAL A 653 -4.48 -12.38 -36.95
CA VAL A 653 -5.32 -12.90 -38.05
C VAL A 653 -6.81 -12.63 -37.76
N ASP A 654 -7.18 -12.65 -36.49
CA ASP A 654 -8.52 -12.44 -35.96
C ASP A 654 -8.83 -10.98 -35.59
N LYS A 655 -7.86 -10.06 -35.66
CA LYS A 655 -8.07 -8.62 -35.37
C LYS A 655 -7.16 -7.73 -36.24
N PRO A 656 -7.54 -7.47 -37.51
CA PRO A 656 -6.74 -6.66 -38.44
C PRO A 656 -6.37 -5.28 -37.89
N GLY A 657 -5.12 -4.85 -38.13
CA GLY A 657 -4.57 -3.60 -37.57
C GLY A 657 -4.05 -3.71 -36.13
N PHE A 658 -4.24 -4.86 -35.46
CA PHE A 658 -3.68 -5.14 -34.14
C PHE A 658 -2.56 -6.19 -34.22
N GLY A 659 -1.62 -6.09 -33.29
CA GLY A 659 -0.68 -7.15 -32.94
C GLY A 659 -1.16 -7.84 -31.67
N ARG A 660 -1.06 -9.18 -31.66
CA ARG A 660 -1.35 -10.02 -30.49
C ARG A 660 -0.06 -10.18 -29.69
N PHE A 661 -0.12 -9.96 -28.38
CA PHE A 661 1.01 -10.19 -27.47
C PHE A 661 0.67 -11.24 -26.42
N PHE A 662 1.68 -12.04 -26.08
CA PHE A 662 1.63 -13.03 -25.02
C PHE A 662 1.17 -12.35 -23.73
N ARG A 663 0.19 -12.94 -23.03
CA ARG A 663 -0.36 -12.45 -21.76
C ARG A 663 0.79 -12.21 -20.76
N PRO A 664 1.21 -10.95 -20.54
CA PRO A 664 2.22 -10.65 -19.55
C PRO A 664 1.62 -10.96 -18.18
N ALA A 665 2.39 -11.64 -17.34
CA ALA A 665 2.16 -11.65 -15.91
C ALA A 665 2.81 -10.39 -15.33
N ASP A 666 2.28 -9.23 -15.72
CA ASP A 666 2.85 -7.90 -15.54
C ASP A 666 1.90 -7.05 -14.67
N PRO A 667 2.36 -6.46 -13.54
CA PRO A 667 1.53 -5.60 -12.70
C PRO A 667 1.03 -4.34 -13.41
N TYR A 668 1.67 -3.91 -14.52
CA TYR A 668 1.27 -2.72 -15.27
C TYR A 668 0.02 -2.93 -16.12
N LEU A 669 -0.48 -4.17 -16.26
CA LEU A 669 -1.78 -4.42 -16.87
C LEU A 669 -2.88 -4.28 -15.81
N ASN A 670 -3.48 -3.09 -15.78
CA ASN A 670 -4.61 -2.72 -14.94
C ASN A 670 -5.97 -3.25 -15.44
N GLY A 671 -5.97 -4.23 -16.35
CA GLY A 671 -7.13 -4.53 -17.19
C GLY A 671 -7.91 -5.79 -16.87
N GLU A 672 -9.19 -5.80 -17.25
CA GLU A 672 -10.15 -6.80 -16.78
C GLU A 672 -10.25 -8.06 -17.64
N CYS A 673 -9.92 -7.95 -18.93
CA CYS A 673 -10.14 -8.98 -19.94
C CYS A 673 -9.55 -10.35 -19.58
N THR A 674 -10.42 -11.37 -19.60
CA THR A 674 -10.12 -12.75 -19.21
C THR A 674 -9.85 -13.69 -20.40
N ASP A 675 -9.85 -13.20 -21.63
CA ASP A 675 -9.76 -14.04 -22.81
C ASP A 675 -8.43 -14.81 -22.89
N GLY A 676 -8.52 -16.14 -22.86
CA GLY A 676 -7.38 -17.07 -22.90
C GLY A 676 -6.54 -16.98 -24.17
N ASP A 677 -6.98 -16.19 -25.15
CA ASP A 677 -6.23 -15.86 -26.36
C ASP A 677 -5.15 -14.77 -26.13
N GLY A 678 -5.17 -14.04 -25.02
CA GLY A 678 -4.21 -12.97 -24.74
C GLY A 678 -4.53 -11.66 -25.46
N TYR A 679 -3.66 -10.66 -25.29
CA TYR A 679 -4.04 -9.26 -25.50
C TYR A 679 -3.68 -8.70 -26.88
N TYR A 680 -4.42 -7.68 -27.29
CA TYR A 680 -4.32 -7.03 -28.58
C TYR A 680 -3.96 -5.55 -28.40
N ILE A 681 -2.98 -5.07 -29.16
CA ILE A 681 -2.63 -3.66 -29.22
C ILE A 681 -2.45 -3.22 -30.67
N ARG A 682 -2.85 -1.99 -30.97
CA ARG A 682 -2.69 -1.37 -32.29
C ARG A 682 -1.24 -1.45 -32.78
N GLN A 683 -1.03 -1.93 -34.01
CA GLN A 683 0.31 -2.21 -34.54
C GLN A 683 1.20 -0.96 -34.60
N GLU A 684 0.60 0.21 -34.85
CA GLU A 684 1.29 1.49 -34.89
C GLU A 684 1.95 1.86 -33.56
N PHE A 685 1.59 1.23 -32.44
CA PHE A 685 2.21 1.45 -31.12
C PHE A 685 3.37 0.50 -30.82
N LEU A 686 3.67 -0.47 -31.67
CA LEU A 686 4.74 -1.45 -31.46
C LEU A 686 6.00 -1.06 -32.26
N VAL A 687 7.16 -1.01 -31.58
CA VAL A 687 8.49 -0.91 -32.21
C VAL A 687 9.40 -2.05 -31.74
N PRO A 688 10.38 -2.50 -32.53
CA PRO A 688 11.35 -3.50 -32.06
C PRO A 688 12.09 -3.06 -30.80
N VAL A 689 12.37 -3.99 -29.90
CA VAL A 689 13.39 -3.78 -28.87
C VAL A 689 14.76 -3.86 -29.56
N GLN A 690 15.49 -2.74 -29.54
CA GLN A 690 16.93 -2.70 -29.89
C GLN A 690 17.74 -3.49 -28.86
#